data_AF-A0A4R2P398-F1
#
_entry.id   AF-A0A4R2P398-F1
#
_cell.length_a   1.000
_cell.length_b   1.000
_cell.length_c   1.000
_cell.angle_alpha   90.00
_cell.angle_beta   90.00
_cell.angle_gamma   90.00
#
_symmetry.space_group_name_H-M   'P 1'
#
loop_
_entity.id
_entity.type
_entity.pdbx_description
1 polymer ?
#
loop_
_entity_poly.entity_id
_entity_poly.type
_entity_poly.pdbx_seq_one_letter_code
_entity_poly.pdbx_strand_id
1 'polypeptide(L)'
;MKKLILAVIAIIINLSSNAQSINQISRDWAPFSQVIKIKTDSVKKFKLTAFAKVETTDKKAKTGLWARVDNKEGAGRGFFDNMEDRPITSSKWQQYTIQGTINKDSEKLNFGALCYKNGKFYFDKFELYIEDENGEFQPVKIKNSSFETKIVDNLLPEWSLGISKGKPYRVKEFTISTSNDKVDGKYSLLMTGSGISQSTGSISGIGPFIVIVYLLILAFSLMTNISSKNEDGWSKTQLIGFRFSFIYFLLFIIFQNNGAYPFWSSLMSYPNELLHKFIPWVGKNILHLPYDITTFTNGSGDTTYDYVIMFVVFFIATVSTVIWSLVDKKSANYKKLYYWLTAAVRYYVGLMLISYGLIKVIQLQFSQPSFYRLFQPYSESSPMGLAWTFLGFSQGYNMFMGIAEVLAGLLLFRRTLTFGAIITLMTAMNVMAVNYFYDVPVKLLSTHLVLMTLFLLSRDIQKLFTFLFSSKTIEGLTVIKRPIFKKPLDISFKLIKAFVLIYSLGYGFYNTLEAKKTYGSDAPKSKLYGAYEITNHVINGDTLTHYKSKQLWKYLVFERQGSAQVRKMNKQRISYKTEIDTTNKKIKFSPYRGKGDNFTMNYTKSEDKFDFKFINNKDTISVETRKLGKDDFLLINRGFHWISEYPFNR
;
A
#
# COMPACT_ATOMS: atom_id res chain seq x y z
N MET A 1 -21.64 6.55 -26.60
CA MET A 1 -20.73 5.44 -26.27
C MET A 1 -19.28 5.88 -26.06
N LYS A 2 -18.58 6.44 -27.05
CA LYS A 2 -17.19 6.96 -26.86
C LYS A 2 -17.04 7.89 -25.65
N LYS A 3 -17.96 8.84 -25.45
CA LYS A 3 -17.98 9.76 -24.29
C LYS A 3 -18.23 9.09 -22.92
N LEU A 4 -19.04 8.01 -22.90
CA LEU A 4 -19.34 7.25 -21.67
C LEU A 4 -18.16 6.35 -21.28
N ILE A 5 -17.51 5.73 -22.28
CA ILE A 5 -16.28 4.95 -22.09
C ILE A 5 -15.15 5.87 -21.60
N LEU A 6 -14.99 7.06 -22.19
CA LEU A 6 -14.04 8.07 -21.68
C LEU A 6 -14.36 8.52 -20.25
N ALA A 7 -15.63 8.66 -19.88
CA ALA A 7 -16.02 9.03 -18.50
C ALA A 7 -15.73 7.91 -17.49
N VAL A 8 -16.02 6.65 -17.84
CA VAL A 8 -15.69 5.49 -16.99
C VAL A 8 -14.18 5.31 -16.86
N ILE A 9 -13.44 5.45 -17.97
CA ILE A 9 -11.96 5.42 -17.96
C ILE A 9 -11.40 6.56 -17.12
N ALA A 10 -11.93 7.78 -17.23
CA ALA A 10 -11.51 8.93 -16.43
C ALA A 10 -11.79 8.75 -14.93
N ILE A 11 -12.91 8.11 -14.56
CA ILE A 11 -13.23 7.77 -13.16
C ILE A 11 -12.25 6.72 -12.63
N ILE A 12 -11.94 5.67 -13.41
CA ILE A 12 -10.99 4.60 -13.01
C ILE A 12 -9.56 5.14 -12.89
N ILE A 13 -9.14 6.03 -13.80
CA ILE A 13 -7.81 6.69 -13.73
C ILE A 13 -7.70 7.59 -12.50
N ASN A 14 -8.74 8.37 -12.17
CA ASN A 14 -8.74 9.23 -10.98
C ASN A 14 -8.78 8.45 -9.64
N LEU A 15 -9.36 7.25 -9.63
CA LEU A 15 -9.32 6.36 -8.46
C LEU A 15 -7.94 5.73 -8.23
N SER A 16 -7.11 5.68 -9.27
CA SER A 16 -5.75 5.11 -9.23
C SER A 16 -4.67 6.12 -8.81
N SER A 17 -4.96 7.42 -8.92
CA SER A 17 -3.96 8.50 -8.80
C SER A 17 -3.85 9.14 -7.41
N ASN A 18 -4.53 8.61 -6.38
CA ASN A 18 -4.52 9.17 -5.01
C ASN A 18 -3.86 8.23 -3.97
N ALA A 19 -2.66 7.74 -4.26
CA ALA A 19 -1.78 7.14 -3.26
C ALA A 19 -0.57 8.07 -3.01
N GLN A 20 -0.64 8.89 -1.96
CA GLN A 20 0.50 9.62 -1.36
C GLN A 20 1.35 8.63 -0.52
N SER A 21 2.65 8.78 -0.22
CA SER A 21 3.85 9.45 -0.75
C SER A 21 5.03 9.04 0.18
N ILE A 22 6.29 9.20 -0.28
CA ILE A 22 7.61 8.97 0.39
C ILE A 22 8.18 7.54 0.27
N ASN A 23 9.41 7.44 -0.27
CA ASN A 23 10.12 6.21 -0.65
C ASN A 23 10.67 5.41 0.55
N GLN A 24 9.81 4.67 1.26
CA GLN A 24 10.25 3.49 1.99
C GLN A 24 10.26 2.29 1.05
N ILE A 25 11.31 1.49 1.11
CA ILE A 25 11.49 0.35 0.21
C ILE A 25 11.51 -0.93 1.03
N SER A 26 10.83 -1.95 0.51
CA SER A 26 10.99 -3.32 1.00
C SER A 26 12.12 -3.95 0.21
N ARG A 27 13.09 -4.56 0.90
CA ARG A 27 14.16 -5.34 0.28
C ARG A 27 14.81 -6.25 1.32
N ASP A 28 15.60 -7.19 0.83
CA ASP A 28 16.24 -8.22 1.63
C ASP A 28 17.66 -7.87 2.11
N TRP A 29 18.09 -6.61 1.92
CA TRP A 29 19.37 -6.10 2.38
C TRP A 29 19.31 -4.63 2.80
N ALA A 30 20.12 -4.21 3.77
CA ALA A 30 20.18 -2.83 4.24
C ALA A 30 21.63 -2.33 4.42
N PRO A 31 21.97 -1.16 3.87
CA PRO A 31 23.24 -0.48 4.11
C PRO A 31 23.16 0.59 5.21
N PHE A 32 24.29 0.87 5.83
CA PHE A 32 24.57 2.18 6.42
C PHE A 32 25.92 2.71 5.93
N SER A 33 26.11 4.02 5.99
CA SER A 33 27.33 4.66 5.50
C SER A 33 27.65 6.01 6.09
N GLN A 34 28.93 6.35 6.03
CA GLN A 34 29.44 7.70 6.21
C GLN A 34 30.19 8.10 4.94
N VAL A 35 30.25 9.40 4.68
CA VAL A 35 30.90 9.94 3.48
C VAL A 35 31.86 11.03 3.94
N ILE A 36 33.11 10.93 3.48
CA ILE A 36 34.11 11.98 3.63
C ILE A 36 34.48 12.54 2.27
N LYS A 37 34.72 13.85 2.22
CA LYS A 37 35.32 14.49 1.06
C LYS A 37 36.82 14.20 1.08
N ILE A 38 37.37 13.87 -0.08
CA ILE A 38 38.79 13.59 -0.23
C ILE A 38 39.33 14.45 -1.37
N LYS A 39 40.54 14.99 -1.18
CA LYS A 39 41.32 15.63 -2.23
C LYS A 39 42.77 15.19 -2.08
N THR A 40 43.37 14.74 -3.17
CA THR A 40 44.78 14.40 -3.23
C THR A 40 45.30 14.69 -4.63
N ASP A 41 46.57 15.03 -4.75
CA ASP A 41 47.21 15.33 -6.04
C ASP A 41 48.00 14.12 -6.59
N SER A 42 48.17 13.06 -5.79
CA SER A 42 48.86 11.81 -6.14
C SER A 42 47.97 10.59 -5.86
N VAL A 43 48.40 9.41 -6.31
CA VAL A 43 47.71 8.15 -5.98
C VAL A 43 48.07 7.77 -4.55
N LYS A 44 47.06 7.57 -3.69
CA LYS A 44 47.23 7.16 -2.28
C LYS A 44 46.39 5.93 -1.98
N LYS A 45 46.89 5.01 -1.16
CA LYS A 45 46.11 3.88 -0.65
C LYS A 45 45.26 4.31 0.55
N PHE A 46 44.13 3.66 0.72
CA PHE A 46 43.32 3.74 1.93
C PHE A 46 43.03 2.34 2.47
N LYS A 47 42.81 2.27 3.78
CA LYS A 47 42.48 1.04 4.51
C LYS A 47 41.30 1.33 5.43
N LEU A 48 40.19 0.62 5.23
CA LEU A 48 39.01 0.66 6.09
C LEU A 48 38.96 -0.63 6.91
N THR A 49 38.85 -0.53 8.23
CA THR A 49 38.67 -1.67 9.12
C THR A 49 37.48 -1.51 10.03
N ALA A 50 36.83 -2.60 10.40
CA ALA A 50 35.81 -2.63 11.45
C ALA A 50 35.68 -4.03 12.03
N PHE A 51 35.22 -4.12 13.28
CA PHE A 51 34.81 -5.37 13.88
C PHE A 51 33.36 -5.67 13.52
N ALA A 52 33.06 -6.93 13.19
CA ALA A 52 31.70 -7.37 12.91
C ALA A 52 31.46 -8.82 13.34
N LYS A 53 30.21 -9.16 13.62
CA LYS A 53 29.73 -10.54 13.79
C LYS A 53 28.26 -10.69 13.38
N VAL A 54 27.83 -11.92 13.14
CA VAL A 54 26.46 -12.27 12.72
C VAL A 54 25.89 -13.40 13.57
N GLU A 55 24.72 -13.18 14.14
CA GLU A 55 23.93 -14.22 14.82
C GLU A 55 22.64 -14.48 14.05
N THR A 56 22.48 -15.68 13.52
CA THR A 56 21.32 -16.02 12.68
C THR A 56 21.07 -17.52 12.61
N THR A 57 19.81 -17.89 12.35
CA THR A 57 19.39 -19.23 11.94
C THR A 57 19.15 -19.33 10.42
N ASP A 58 19.19 -18.20 9.70
CA ASP A 58 19.01 -18.12 8.25
C ASP A 58 20.36 -18.37 7.54
N LYS A 59 20.47 -19.49 6.81
CA LYS A 59 21.70 -19.88 6.10
C LYS A 59 22.13 -18.88 5.01
N LYS A 60 21.24 -17.98 4.57
CA LYS A 60 21.54 -16.95 3.56
C LYS A 60 21.88 -15.59 4.17
N ALA A 61 21.81 -15.46 5.49
CA ALA A 61 22.15 -14.21 6.16
C ALA A 61 23.66 -14.01 6.22
N LYS A 62 24.07 -12.81 5.81
CA LYS A 62 25.47 -12.41 5.71
C LYS A 62 25.62 -10.92 5.90
N THR A 63 26.81 -10.47 6.26
CA THR A 63 27.18 -9.06 6.22
C THR A 63 28.51 -8.84 5.52
N GLY A 64 28.88 -7.60 5.26
CA GLY A 64 30.13 -7.19 4.65
C GLY A 64 30.37 -5.71 4.90
N LEU A 65 31.63 -5.31 5.03
CA LEU A 65 31.99 -3.92 4.90
C LEU A 65 31.86 -3.51 3.43
N TRP A 66 31.73 -2.23 3.16
CA TRP A 66 31.82 -1.72 1.80
C TRP A 66 32.51 -0.36 1.75
N ALA A 67 33.18 -0.10 0.63
CA ALA A 67 33.80 1.19 0.32
C ALA A 67 33.64 1.53 -1.17
N ARG A 68 33.39 2.80 -1.48
CA ARG A 68 33.28 3.32 -2.84
C ARG A 68 33.92 4.70 -2.95
N VAL A 69 34.76 4.88 -3.96
CA VAL A 69 35.31 6.18 -4.34
C VAL A 69 34.44 6.76 -5.46
N ASP A 70 33.83 7.91 -5.20
CA ASP A 70 33.14 8.69 -6.21
C ASP A 70 34.13 9.69 -6.81
N ASN A 71 34.40 9.55 -8.12
CA ASN A 71 35.22 10.50 -8.86
C ASN A 71 34.44 11.75 -9.24
N LYS A 72 35.16 12.81 -9.61
CA LYS A 72 34.62 14.04 -10.19
C LYS A 72 33.80 13.72 -11.44
N GLU A 73 32.82 14.55 -11.72
CA GLU A 73 31.94 14.41 -12.88
C GLU A 73 32.77 14.31 -14.18
N GLY A 74 32.46 13.31 -15.01
CA GLY A 74 33.18 13.01 -16.26
C GLY A 74 34.42 12.12 -16.13
N ALA A 75 34.92 11.83 -14.92
CA ALA A 75 36.16 11.05 -14.70
C ALA A 75 35.95 9.53 -14.46
N GLY A 76 34.80 8.99 -14.89
CA GLY A 76 34.50 7.55 -14.79
C GLY A 76 34.21 7.05 -13.37
N ARG A 77 34.27 5.73 -13.16
CA ARG A 77 34.03 5.08 -11.86
C ARG A 77 35.33 4.96 -11.07
N GLY A 78 35.28 5.27 -9.76
CA GLY A 78 36.38 5.00 -8.84
C GLY A 78 36.34 3.57 -8.29
N PHE A 79 37.16 3.32 -7.26
CA PHE A 79 37.21 2.06 -6.53
C PHE A 79 35.86 1.64 -5.95
N PHE A 80 35.56 0.34 -5.94
CA PHE A 80 34.39 -0.23 -5.26
C PHE A 80 34.67 -1.64 -4.74
N ASP A 81 34.33 -1.89 -3.49
CA ASP A 81 34.37 -3.21 -2.85
C ASP A 81 33.26 -3.30 -1.80
N ASN A 82 32.56 -4.42 -1.75
CA ASN A 82 31.43 -4.69 -0.84
C ASN A 82 31.56 -6.03 -0.10
N MET A 83 32.73 -6.69 -0.18
CA MET A 83 33.00 -8.01 0.40
C MET A 83 32.02 -9.12 -0.02
N GLU A 84 31.38 -9.02 -1.19
CA GLU A 84 30.42 -10.04 -1.64
C GLU A 84 31.05 -11.42 -1.86
N ASP A 85 32.31 -11.44 -2.30
CA ASP A 85 33.15 -12.61 -2.51
C ASP A 85 33.70 -13.23 -1.22
N ARG A 86 33.70 -12.45 -0.13
CA ARG A 86 34.22 -12.85 1.19
C ARG A 86 33.29 -12.39 2.33
N PRO A 87 32.04 -12.89 2.36
CA PRO A 87 31.03 -12.40 3.29
C PRO A 87 31.34 -12.77 4.74
N ILE A 88 30.94 -11.90 5.64
CA ILE A 88 31.04 -12.06 7.08
C ILE A 88 29.84 -12.87 7.56
N THR A 89 30.08 -14.06 8.11
CA THR A 89 29.05 -14.98 8.63
C THR A 89 29.35 -15.52 10.04
N SER A 90 30.51 -15.19 10.60
CA SER A 90 30.94 -15.65 11.92
C SER A 90 30.11 -15.04 13.04
N SER A 91 29.75 -15.84 14.03
CA SER A 91 29.10 -15.39 15.26
C SER A 91 30.06 -14.84 16.31
N LYS A 92 31.37 -14.84 16.04
CA LYS A 92 32.40 -14.27 16.90
C LYS A 92 32.89 -12.95 16.32
N TRP A 93 33.20 -11.98 17.20
CA TRP A 93 33.80 -10.71 16.80
C TRP A 93 35.14 -10.95 16.11
N GLN A 94 35.27 -10.45 14.89
CA GLN A 94 36.49 -10.47 14.10
C GLN A 94 36.67 -9.14 13.39
N GLN A 95 37.91 -8.73 13.16
CA GLN A 95 38.25 -7.53 12.40
C GLN A 95 38.28 -7.86 10.91
N TYR A 96 37.62 -7.03 10.11
CA TYR A 96 37.59 -7.14 8.65
C TYR A 96 38.19 -5.89 8.01
N THR A 97 38.75 -6.04 6.81
CA THR A 97 39.51 -4.98 6.13
C THR A 97 39.14 -4.87 4.65
N ILE A 98 39.00 -3.63 4.18
CA ILE A 98 38.98 -3.26 2.75
C ILE A 98 40.18 -2.34 2.48
N GLN A 99 40.91 -2.59 1.40
CA GLN A 99 41.97 -1.72 0.91
C GLN A 99 41.68 -1.28 -0.52
N GLY A 100 41.93 -0.01 -0.81
CA GLY A 100 41.72 0.55 -2.15
C GLY A 100 42.60 1.77 -2.39
N THR A 101 42.40 2.45 -3.52
CA THR A 101 43.17 3.63 -3.92
C THR A 101 42.28 4.83 -4.21
N ILE A 102 42.78 6.01 -3.88
CA ILE A 102 42.25 7.32 -4.26
C ILE A 102 43.30 8.05 -5.12
N ASN A 103 42.87 8.99 -5.95
CA ASN A 103 43.74 9.75 -6.85
C ASN A 103 43.20 11.17 -7.09
N LYS A 104 43.83 11.92 -7.99
CA LYS A 104 43.44 13.29 -8.36
C LYS A 104 42.00 13.45 -8.85
N ASP A 105 41.39 12.38 -9.33
CA ASP A 105 40.01 12.39 -9.83
C ASP A 105 38.99 12.07 -8.74
N SER A 106 39.43 11.57 -7.58
CA SER A 106 38.56 11.24 -6.44
C SER A 106 37.97 12.49 -5.80
N GLU A 107 36.67 12.48 -5.53
CA GLU A 107 35.96 13.58 -4.83
C GLU A 107 35.47 13.16 -3.44
N LYS A 108 34.95 11.93 -3.31
CA LYS A 108 34.35 11.43 -2.07
C LYS A 108 34.70 9.96 -1.85
N LEU A 109 34.92 9.58 -0.59
CA LEU A 109 34.98 8.20 -0.16
C LEU A 109 33.74 7.90 0.70
N ASN A 110 32.94 6.95 0.22
CA ASN A 110 31.78 6.42 0.90
C ASN A 110 32.17 5.07 1.50
N PHE A 111 31.78 4.81 2.74
CA PHE A 111 32.08 3.54 3.39
C PHE A 111 31.03 3.21 4.46
N GLY A 112 30.94 1.93 4.80
CA GLY A 112 30.09 1.43 5.88
C GLY A 112 29.95 -0.08 5.83
N ALA A 113 28.76 -0.60 6.14
CA ALA A 113 28.47 -2.03 6.02
C ALA A 113 27.08 -2.33 5.43
N LEU A 114 26.91 -3.59 5.02
CA LEU A 114 25.74 -4.15 4.35
C LEU A 114 25.23 -5.35 5.15
N CYS A 115 23.93 -5.40 5.46
CA CYS A 115 23.30 -6.55 6.11
C CYS A 115 22.35 -7.23 5.13
N TYR A 116 22.32 -8.56 5.08
CA TYR A 116 21.48 -9.34 4.17
C TYR A 116 20.65 -10.38 4.94
N LYS A 117 19.36 -10.50 4.60
CA LYS A 117 18.39 -11.48 5.14
C LYS A 117 18.15 -11.37 6.66
N ASN A 118 17.44 -12.35 7.22
CA ASN A 118 17.05 -12.34 8.63
C ASN A 118 18.25 -12.68 9.51
N GLY A 119 18.51 -11.88 10.54
CA GLY A 119 19.64 -12.08 11.43
C GLY A 119 19.93 -10.86 12.28
N LYS A 120 20.82 -11.02 13.25
CA LYS A 120 21.39 -9.94 14.05
C LYS A 120 22.81 -9.69 13.58
N PHE A 121 23.08 -8.49 13.10
CA PHE A 121 24.37 -8.08 12.55
C PHE A 121 24.94 -7.02 13.49
N TYR A 122 26.13 -7.28 14.01
CA TYR A 122 26.79 -6.41 14.97
C TYR A 122 28.00 -5.75 14.31
N PHE A 123 28.21 -4.47 14.59
CA PHE A 123 29.37 -3.72 14.13
C PHE A 123 29.93 -2.83 15.22
N ASP A 124 31.25 -2.72 15.26
CA ASP A 124 31.95 -1.88 16.20
C ASP A 124 33.31 -1.41 15.66
N LYS A 125 33.85 -0.35 16.25
CA LYS A 125 35.20 0.18 16.00
C LYS A 125 35.56 0.31 14.52
N PHE A 126 34.83 1.15 13.79
CA PHE A 126 35.24 1.53 12.43
C PHE A 126 36.49 2.42 12.49
N GLU A 127 37.48 2.13 11.65
CA GLU A 127 38.72 2.89 11.53
C GLU A 127 39.05 3.06 10.04
N LEU A 128 39.48 4.25 9.66
CA LEU A 128 39.89 4.57 8.30
C LEU A 128 41.29 5.14 8.33
N TYR A 129 42.15 4.66 7.44
CA TYR A 129 43.51 5.14 7.27
C TYR A 129 43.75 5.52 5.82
N ILE A 130 44.50 6.60 5.60
CA ILE A 130 44.96 7.04 4.26
C ILE A 130 46.47 7.21 4.30
N GLU A 131 47.13 6.77 3.24
CA GLU A 131 48.57 6.87 3.05
C GLU A 131 49.05 8.34 2.99
N ASP A 132 50.11 8.68 3.72
CA ASP A 132 50.79 9.97 3.59
C ASP A 132 51.80 9.98 2.43
N GLU A 133 52.65 11.00 2.36
CA GLU A 133 53.65 11.11 1.28
C GLU A 133 54.82 10.13 1.44
N ASN A 134 55.01 9.58 2.64
CA ASN A 134 56.07 8.61 2.95
C ASN A 134 55.62 7.15 2.79
N GLY A 135 54.36 6.93 2.42
CA GLY A 135 53.79 5.59 2.29
C GLY A 135 53.22 5.02 3.59
N GLU A 136 53.12 5.82 4.66
CA GLU A 136 52.61 5.37 5.96
C GLU A 136 51.10 5.65 6.11
N PHE A 137 50.37 4.70 6.71
CA PHE A 137 48.93 4.81 6.91
C PHE A 137 48.58 5.71 8.10
N GLN A 138 48.10 6.91 7.81
CA GLN A 138 47.67 7.87 8.83
C GLN A 138 46.17 7.73 9.13
N PRO A 139 45.75 7.77 10.41
CA PRO A 139 44.35 7.65 10.78
C PRO A 139 43.53 8.87 10.34
N VAL A 140 42.37 8.62 9.77
CA VAL A 140 41.39 9.63 9.38
C VAL A 140 40.24 9.61 10.38
N LYS A 141 39.95 10.77 10.96
CA LYS A 141 38.85 10.91 11.92
C LYS A 141 37.51 10.65 11.24
N ILE A 142 36.83 9.59 11.66
CA ILE A 142 35.43 9.31 11.31
C ILE A 142 34.54 9.63 12.52
N LYS A 143 33.28 9.96 12.28
CA LYS A 143 32.35 10.31 13.36
C LYS A 143 31.66 9.07 13.92
N ASN A 144 31.49 9.01 15.24
CA ASN A 144 30.82 7.93 15.96
C ASN A 144 31.31 6.52 15.50
N SER A 145 32.63 6.35 15.44
CA SER A 145 33.32 5.13 14.95
C SER A 145 32.95 3.86 15.69
N SER A 146 32.77 3.97 17.01
CA SER A 146 32.47 2.86 17.93
C SER A 146 31.03 2.91 18.46
N PHE A 147 30.13 3.68 17.82
CA PHE A 147 28.68 3.70 18.13
C PHE A 147 28.31 4.03 19.58
N GLU A 148 29.11 4.85 20.25
CA GLU A 148 28.95 5.24 21.65
C GLU A 148 27.75 6.16 21.92
N THR A 149 27.18 6.74 20.87
CA THR A 149 25.93 7.51 20.96
C THR A 149 24.74 6.57 20.80
N LYS A 150 23.90 6.49 21.83
CA LYS A 150 22.70 5.62 21.82
C LYS A 150 21.79 5.90 20.63
N ILE A 151 21.32 4.82 20.02
CA ILE A 151 20.34 4.80 18.94
C ILE A 151 18.96 4.91 19.58
N VAL A 152 18.21 5.91 19.15
CA VAL A 152 16.82 6.16 19.55
C VAL A 152 16.00 6.19 18.25
N ASP A 153 14.83 5.58 18.24
CA ASP A 153 13.90 5.59 17.10
C ASP A 153 14.44 5.06 15.76
N ASN A 154 15.36 4.09 15.79
CA ASN A 154 16.05 3.59 14.58
C ASN A 154 16.85 4.67 13.81
N LEU A 155 17.31 5.72 14.49
CA LEU A 155 18.23 6.72 13.92
C LEU A 155 19.65 6.39 14.34
N LEU A 156 20.55 6.25 13.36
CA LEU A 156 21.97 5.96 13.60
C LEU A 156 22.75 7.29 13.69
N PRO A 157 23.20 7.73 14.88
CA PRO A 157 23.83 9.04 15.01
C PRO A 157 25.12 9.13 14.19
N GLU A 158 25.30 10.22 13.44
CA GLU A 158 26.47 10.51 12.57
C GLU A 158 26.69 9.56 11.37
N TRP A 159 25.81 8.58 11.18
CA TRP A 159 25.81 7.70 10.00
C TRP A 159 24.49 7.83 9.25
N SER A 160 24.49 7.50 7.96
CA SER A 160 23.31 7.53 7.10
C SER A 160 22.83 6.12 6.79
N LEU A 161 21.54 5.84 6.93
CA LEU A 161 20.92 4.62 6.39
C LEU A 161 20.80 4.79 4.87
N GLY A 162 21.51 3.96 4.09
CA GLY A 162 21.67 4.16 2.65
C GLY A 162 23.13 4.07 2.18
N ILE A 163 23.32 4.20 0.87
CA ILE A 163 24.65 4.15 0.20
C ILE A 163 25.22 5.54 -0.15
N SER A 164 24.59 6.62 0.32
CA SER A 164 25.02 8.00 0.07
C SER A 164 24.39 8.97 1.05
N LYS A 165 25.12 10.01 1.45
CA LYS A 165 24.61 11.12 2.28
C LYS A 165 23.57 11.94 1.51
N GLY A 166 22.39 12.15 2.09
CA GLY A 166 21.34 13.04 1.55
C GLY A 166 20.19 12.37 0.76
N LYS A 167 20.20 11.04 0.61
CA LYS A 167 19.04 10.26 0.14
C LYS A 167 18.80 9.03 1.03
N PRO A 168 18.60 9.23 2.35
CA PRO A 168 18.37 8.10 3.23
C PRO A 168 17.07 7.40 2.83
N TYR A 169 17.13 6.08 2.66
CA TYR A 169 15.95 5.25 2.50
C TYR A 169 16.00 4.17 3.57
N ARG A 170 14.83 3.87 4.13
CA ARG A 170 14.69 2.83 5.12
C ARG A 170 14.23 1.55 4.46
N VAL A 171 14.87 0.45 4.83
CA VAL A 171 14.44 -0.90 4.51
C VAL A 171 13.54 -1.36 5.64
N LYS A 172 12.27 -1.65 5.31
CA LYS A 172 11.22 -1.92 6.32
C LYS A 172 11.56 -3.09 7.23
N GLU A 173 12.30 -4.05 6.68
CA GLU A 173 12.63 -5.32 7.32
C GLU A 173 13.89 -5.25 8.21
N PHE A 174 14.61 -4.12 8.24
CA PHE A 174 15.77 -3.93 9.10
C PHE A 174 15.52 -2.86 10.16
N THR A 175 15.72 -3.22 11.42
CA THR A 175 15.74 -2.30 12.56
C THR A 175 17.17 -2.12 13.07
N ILE A 176 17.42 -1.00 13.74
CA ILE A 176 18.73 -0.72 14.35
C ILE A 176 18.54 -0.36 15.82
N SER A 177 19.48 -0.78 16.65
CA SER A 177 19.45 -0.59 18.09
C SER A 177 20.85 -0.59 18.67
N THR A 178 20.99 -0.02 19.86
CA THR A 178 22.25 -0.07 20.61
C THR A 178 22.37 -1.41 21.32
N SER A 179 23.54 -2.04 21.20
CA SER A 179 23.87 -3.28 21.90
C SER A 179 24.92 -3.04 22.98
N ASN A 180 24.85 -3.83 24.06
CA ASN A 180 25.89 -3.85 25.11
C ASN A 180 27.02 -4.85 24.81
N ASP A 181 26.81 -5.74 23.84
CA ASP A 181 27.79 -6.69 23.30
C ASP A 181 28.68 -5.96 22.28
N LYS A 182 29.98 -5.85 22.56
CA LYS A 182 30.88 -4.86 21.94
C LYS A 182 32.34 -5.28 22.00
N VAL A 183 33.17 -4.58 21.24
CA VAL A 183 34.64 -4.69 21.20
C VAL A 183 35.30 -3.46 21.79
N ASP A 184 34.75 -2.26 21.54
CA ASP A 184 35.30 -0.98 21.96
C ASP A 184 34.26 -0.15 22.72
N GLY A 185 34.70 0.73 23.62
CA GLY A 185 33.81 1.65 24.33
C GLY A 185 32.72 0.99 25.21
N LYS A 186 31.51 1.58 25.21
CA LYS A 186 30.35 1.19 26.03
C LYS A 186 29.29 0.49 25.21
N TYR A 187 29.21 0.71 23.91
CA TYR A 187 28.13 0.21 23.06
C TYR A 187 28.64 -0.30 21.71
N SER A 188 27.78 -0.99 20.96
CA SER A 188 27.98 -1.30 19.55
C SER A 188 26.68 -1.12 18.76
N LEU A 189 26.79 -1.14 17.43
CA LEU A 189 25.62 -1.15 16.54
C LEU A 189 25.08 -2.57 16.40
N LEU A 190 23.78 -2.76 16.69
CA LEU A 190 23.02 -3.94 16.31
C LEU A 190 22.01 -3.58 15.22
N MET A 191 22.13 -4.19 14.05
CA MET A 191 21.10 -4.21 13.02
C MET A 191 20.38 -5.56 13.04
N THR A 192 19.05 -5.55 13.09
CA THR A 192 18.23 -6.77 13.09
C THR A 192 17.40 -6.83 11.82
N GLY A 193 17.69 -7.80 10.94
CA GLY A 193 16.82 -8.19 9.84
C GLY A 193 15.73 -9.14 10.33
N SER A 194 14.47 -8.78 10.17
CA SER A 194 13.33 -9.60 10.62
C SER A 194 12.11 -9.42 9.71
N GLY A 195 11.37 -10.50 9.50
CA GLY A 195 10.22 -10.48 8.59
C GLY A 195 10.59 -10.42 7.11
N ILE A 196 11.87 -10.67 6.77
CA ILE A 196 12.31 -10.86 5.39
C ILE A 196 11.86 -12.27 4.99
N SER A 197 10.64 -12.40 4.47
CA SER A 197 10.34 -13.60 3.69
C SER A 197 11.33 -13.66 2.52
N GLN A 198 11.62 -14.86 2.01
CA GLN A 198 12.33 -14.97 0.73
C GLN A 198 11.71 -13.95 -0.23
N SER A 199 12.53 -13.08 -0.83
CA SER A 199 12.09 -11.88 -1.55
C SER A 199 10.88 -12.21 -2.42
N THR A 200 9.72 -11.67 -2.09
CA THR A 200 8.54 -11.82 -2.92
C THR A 200 8.07 -10.43 -3.34
N GLY A 201 8.66 -9.95 -4.43
CA GLY A 201 8.01 -9.08 -5.41
C GLY A 201 7.51 -7.71 -5.03
N SER A 202 8.43 -6.74 -5.02
CA SER A 202 8.09 -5.35 -5.35
C SER A 202 8.72 -5.00 -6.70
N ILE A 203 7.90 -5.01 -7.76
CA ILE A 203 8.28 -4.49 -9.07
C ILE A 203 7.82 -3.03 -9.14
N SER A 204 8.74 -2.09 -8.99
CA SER A 204 8.42 -0.67 -9.06
C SER A 204 7.81 -0.30 -10.42
N GLY A 205 6.69 0.41 -10.43
CA GLY A 205 6.06 0.90 -11.67
C GLY A 205 5.24 -0.13 -12.45
N ILE A 206 4.99 -1.34 -11.91
CA ILE A 206 4.12 -2.33 -12.57
C ILE A 206 2.64 -1.91 -12.62
N GLY A 207 2.22 -1.05 -11.68
CA GLY A 207 0.82 -0.64 -11.54
C GLY A 207 0.20 -0.03 -12.80
N PRO A 208 0.80 1.01 -13.40
CA PRO A 208 0.32 1.57 -14.65
C PRO A 208 0.15 0.54 -15.78
N PHE A 209 1.07 -0.42 -15.88
CA PHE A 209 0.99 -1.49 -16.88
C PHE A 209 -0.22 -2.41 -16.65
N ILE A 210 -0.43 -2.85 -15.40
CA ILE A 210 -1.61 -3.67 -15.03
C ILE A 210 -2.90 -2.92 -15.36
N VAL A 211 -2.97 -1.62 -15.02
CA VAL A 211 -4.14 -0.79 -15.33
C VAL A 211 -4.38 -0.72 -16.83
N ILE A 212 -3.35 -0.48 -17.64
CA ILE A 212 -3.47 -0.46 -19.11
C ILE A 212 -4.01 -1.80 -19.63
N VAL A 213 -3.50 -2.93 -19.14
CA VAL A 213 -3.98 -4.27 -19.53
C VAL A 213 -5.47 -4.42 -19.21
N TYR A 214 -5.92 -4.04 -18.01
CA TYR A 214 -7.34 -4.08 -17.66
C TYR A 214 -8.21 -3.13 -18.50
N LEU A 215 -7.72 -1.95 -18.84
CA LEU A 215 -8.40 -1.03 -19.73
C LEU A 215 -8.54 -1.60 -21.15
N LEU A 216 -7.51 -2.31 -21.65
CA LEU A 216 -7.57 -2.99 -22.94
C LEU A 216 -8.58 -4.14 -22.92
N ILE A 217 -8.57 -4.98 -21.88
CA ILE A 217 -9.54 -6.06 -21.72
C ILE A 217 -10.97 -5.51 -21.68
N LEU A 218 -11.19 -4.42 -20.92
CA LEU A 218 -12.47 -3.73 -20.87
C LEU A 218 -12.86 -3.20 -22.25
N ALA A 219 -11.94 -2.54 -22.95
CA ALA A 219 -12.21 -1.99 -24.28
C ALA A 219 -12.63 -3.08 -25.28
N PHE A 220 -11.88 -4.18 -25.38
CA PHE A 220 -12.24 -5.31 -26.23
C PHE A 220 -13.59 -5.93 -25.83
N SER A 221 -13.84 -6.08 -24.52
CA SER A 221 -15.11 -6.60 -24.00
C SER A 221 -16.30 -5.67 -24.21
N LEU A 222 -16.08 -4.36 -24.39
CA LEU A 222 -17.14 -3.42 -24.76
C LEU A 222 -17.30 -3.30 -26.28
N MET A 223 -16.29 -3.69 -27.07
CA MET A 223 -16.40 -3.79 -28.53
C MET A 223 -17.35 -4.91 -28.96
N THR A 224 -17.59 -5.92 -28.11
CA THR A 224 -18.60 -6.97 -28.31
C THR A 224 -20.03 -6.52 -28.08
N ASN A 225 -20.30 -5.21 -28.03
CA ASN A 225 -21.65 -4.66 -27.95
C ASN A 225 -22.43 -5.01 -29.22
N ILE A 226 -23.01 -6.21 -29.22
CA ILE A 226 -23.86 -6.77 -30.25
C ILE A 226 -25.27 -6.36 -29.87
N SER A 227 -25.77 -5.31 -30.53
CA SER A 227 -27.17 -4.92 -30.38
C SER A 227 -28.07 -6.09 -30.79
N SER A 228 -29.12 -6.36 -30.03
CA SER A 228 -30.10 -7.40 -30.37
C SER A 228 -30.88 -7.12 -31.65
N LYS A 229 -30.64 -5.99 -32.32
CA LYS A 229 -31.24 -5.60 -33.61
C LYS A 229 -30.33 -5.86 -34.82
N ASN A 230 -29.07 -6.27 -34.62
CA ASN A 230 -28.19 -6.61 -35.75
C ASN A 230 -28.49 -8.03 -36.24
N GLU A 231 -29.51 -8.15 -37.09
CA GLU A 231 -29.73 -9.36 -37.89
C GLU A 231 -28.64 -9.50 -38.96
N ASP A 232 -28.20 -8.38 -39.52
CA ASP A 232 -27.09 -8.26 -40.47
C ASP A 232 -25.71 -8.31 -39.75
N GLY A 233 -24.70 -8.83 -40.46
CA GLY A 233 -23.38 -9.22 -39.93
C GLY A 233 -22.67 -8.21 -39.00
N TRP A 234 -21.75 -8.73 -38.18
CA TRP A 234 -21.00 -7.95 -37.21
C TRP A 234 -19.95 -7.05 -37.89
N SER A 235 -19.71 -5.88 -37.32
CA SER A 235 -18.61 -5.00 -37.75
C SER A 235 -17.25 -5.66 -37.48
N LYS A 236 -16.20 -5.22 -38.19
CA LYS A 236 -14.81 -5.67 -37.94
C LYS A 236 -14.39 -5.50 -36.49
N THR A 237 -14.81 -4.41 -35.84
CA THR A 237 -14.53 -4.16 -34.41
C THR A 237 -15.26 -5.13 -33.49
N GLN A 238 -16.51 -5.48 -33.79
CA GLN A 238 -17.27 -6.49 -33.04
C GLN A 238 -16.66 -7.89 -33.19
N LEU A 239 -16.21 -8.26 -34.40
CA LEU A 239 -15.53 -9.53 -34.65
C LEU A 239 -14.21 -9.63 -33.87
N ILE A 240 -13.38 -8.59 -33.90
CA ILE A 240 -12.10 -8.55 -33.16
C ILE A 240 -12.35 -8.58 -31.65
N GLY A 241 -13.24 -7.72 -31.15
CA GLY A 241 -13.61 -7.70 -29.73
C GLY A 241 -14.10 -9.07 -29.27
N PHE A 242 -14.92 -9.73 -30.08
CA PHE A 242 -15.45 -11.05 -29.75
C PHE A 242 -14.38 -12.11 -29.69
N ARG A 243 -13.51 -12.20 -30.70
CA ARG A 243 -12.42 -13.18 -30.75
C ARG A 243 -11.51 -13.03 -29.53
N PHE A 244 -11.15 -11.79 -29.18
CA PHE A 244 -10.35 -11.51 -27.99
C PHE A 244 -11.06 -11.94 -26.71
N SER A 245 -12.29 -11.46 -26.46
CA SER A 245 -13.05 -11.79 -25.25
C SER A 245 -13.33 -13.29 -25.13
N PHE A 246 -13.56 -13.98 -26.26
CA PHE A 246 -13.77 -15.42 -26.30
C PHE A 246 -12.54 -16.16 -25.79
N ILE A 247 -11.36 -15.87 -26.34
CA ILE A 247 -10.14 -16.53 -25.95
C ILE A 247 -9.74 -16.12 -24.53
N TYR A 248 -9.74 -14.82 -24.24
CA TYR A 248 -9.30 -14.28 -22.95
C TYR A 248 -10.13 -14.83 -21.78
N PHE A 249 -11.46 -14.75 -21.84
CA PHE A 249 -12.29 -15.21 -20.72
C PHE A 249 -12.28 -16.73 -20.57
N LEU A 250 -12.19 -17.51 -21.64
CA LEU A 250 -12.05 -18.96 -21.51
C LEU A 250 -10.71 -19.34 -20.86
N LEU A 251 -9.60 -18.75 -21.31
CA LEU A 251 -8.29 -18.99 -20.69
C LEU A 251 -8.28 -18.56 -19.22
N PHE A 252 -8.89 -17.41 -18.90
CA PHE A 252 -9.05 -16.96 -17.52
C PHE A 252 -9.84 -17.97 -16.68
N ILE A 253 -11.00 -18.42 -17.16
CA ILE A 253 -11.85 -19.39 -16.44
C ILE A 253 -11.11 -20.71 -16.20
N ILE A 254 -10.28 -21.13 -17.17
CA ILE A 254 -9.51 -22.37 -17.10
C ILE A 254 -8.35 -22.27 -16.11
N PHE A 255 -7.52 -21.22 -16.22
CA PHE A 255 -6.28 -21.10 -15.46
C PHE A 255 -6.42 -20.33 -14.14
N GLN A 256 -7.46 -19.52 -14.00
CA GLN A 256 -7.78 -18.76 -12.80
C GLN A 256 -9.18 -19.13 -12.28
N ASN A 257 -9.45 -20.44 -12.19
CA ASN A 257 -10.77 -20.94 -11.78
C ASN A 257 -11.17 -20.57 -10.35
N ASN A 258 -10.21 -20.40 -9.44
CA ASN A 258 -10.44 -19.98 -8.06
C ASN A 258 -11.51 -20.80 -7.30
N GLY A 259 -11.65 -22.08 -7.63
CA GLY A 259 -12.62 -22.98 -7.01
C GLY A 259 -14.07 -22.80 -7.46
N ALA A 260 -14.32 -22.05 -8.55
CA ALA A 260 -15.66 -21.87 -9.10
C ALA A 260 -16.29 -23.19 -9.53
N TYR A 261 -15.53 -24.05 -10.23
CA TYR A 261 -16.02 -25.33 -10.71
C TYR A 261 -15.60 -26.46 -9.77
N PRO A 262 -16.53 -27.34 -9.36
CA PRO A 262 -16.18 -28.49 -8.54
C PRO A 262 -15.25 -29.43 -9.32
N PHE A 263 -14.34 -30.10 -8.61
CA PHE A 263 -13.35 -31.04 -9.17
C PHE A 263 -12.35 -30.44 -10.17
N TRP A 264 -12.36 -29.12 -10.40
CA TRP A 264 -11.47 -28.47 -11.36
C TRP A 264 -9.99 -28.62 -11.01
N SER A 265 -9.66 -28.59 -9.72
CA SER A 265 -8.29 -28.80 -9.22
C SER A 265 -7.74 -30.19 -9.59
N SER A 266 -8.57 -31.23 -9.51
CA SER A 266 -8.20 -32.59 -9.91
C SER A 266 -7.99 -32.69 -11.42
N LEU A 267 -8.90 -32.11 -12.20
CA LEU A 267 -8.82 -32.08 -13.67
C LEU A 267 -7.57 -31.33 -14.17
N MET A 268 -7.22 -30.23 -13.51
CA MET A 268 -6.10 -29.37 -13.90
C MET A 268 -4.77 -29.71 -13.20
N SER A 269 -4.69 -30.81 -12.45
CA SER A 269 -3.48 -31.22 -11.72
C SER A 269 -2.23 -31.24 -12.62
N TYR A 270 -2.23 -32.05 -13.69
CA TYR A 270 -1.10 -32.15 -14.62
C TYR A 270 -0.84 -30.84 -15.40
N PRO A 271 -1.86 -30.16 -15.99
CA PRO A 271 -1.66 -28.83 -16.58
C PRO A 271 -1.05 -27.81 -15.61
N ASN A 272 -1.44 -27.83 -14.33
CA ASN A 272 -0.90 -26.92 -13.32
C ASN A 272 0.57 -27.22 -13.01
N GLU A 273 0.99 -28.49 -12.99
CA GLU A 273 2.42 -28.84 -12.85
C GLU A 273 3.26 -28.27 -13.99
N LEU A 274 2.75 -28.30 -15.22
CA LEU A 274 3.42 -27.68 -16.36
C LEU A 274 3.47 -26.16 -16.22
N LEU A 275 2.38 -25.53 -15.77
CA LEU A 275 2.36 -24.09 -15.49
C LEU A 275 3.32 -23.69 -14.38
N HIS A 276 3.46 -24.51 -13.34
CA HIS A 276 4.42 -24.27 -12.25
C HIS A 276 5.88 -24.32 -12.71
N LYS A 277 6.17 -24.88 -13.89
CA LYS A 277 7.48 -24.76 -14.54
C LYS A 277 7.53 -23.58 -15.52
N PHE A 278 6.48 -23.42 -16.31
CA PHE A 278 6.42 -22.43 -17.38
C PHE A 278 6.34 -20.98 -16.87
N ILE A 279 5.50 -20.71 -15.86
CA ILE A 279 5.29 -19.34 -15.35
C ILE A 279 6.55 -18.77 -14.70
N PRO A 280 7.29 -19.51 -13.83
CA PRO A 280 8.60 -19.07 -13.37
C PRO A 280 9.61 -18.87 -14.51
N TRP A 281 9.59 -19.73 -15.54
CA TRP A 281 10.44 -19.58 -16.71
C TRP A 281 10.14 -18.29 -17.49
N VAL A 282 8.86 -17.94 -17.67
CA VAL A 282 8.45 -16.66 -18.29
C VAL A 282 8.92 -15.48 -17.44
N GLY A 283 8.71 -15.55 -16.12
CA GLY A 283 9.17 -14.52 -15.18
C GLY A 283 10.67 -14.26 -15.28
N LYS A 284 11.47 -15.33 -15.33
CA LYS A 284 12.94 -15.23 -15.39
C LYS A 284 13.48 -14.82 -16.77
N ASN A 285 12.98 -15.44 -17.85
CA ASN A 285 13.61 -15.34 -19.17
C ASN A 285 12.96 -14.30 -20.09
N ILE A 286 11.68 -13.99 -19.90
CA ILE A 286 10.95 -13.00 -20.71
C ILE A 286 10.81 -11.68 -19.96
N LEU A 287 10.38 -11.74 -18.69
CA LEU A 287 10.13 -10.55 -17.88
C LEU A 287 11.34 -10.08 -17.08
N HIS A 288 12.41 -10.88 -17.03
CA HIS A 288 13.65 -10.60 -16.28
C HIS A 288 13.39 -10.16 -14.84
N LEU A 289 12.47 -10.86 -14.15
CA LEU A 289 12.13 -10.53 -12.78
C LEU A 289 13.34 -10.70 -11.85
N PRO A 290 13.55 -9.76 -10.90
CA PRO A 290 14.75 -9.76 -10.06
C PRO A 290 14.73 -10.80 -8.93
N TYR A 291 13.73 -11.68 -8.91
CA TYR A 291 13.53 -12.72 -7.89
C TYR A 291 12.80 -13.93 -8.48
N ASP A 292 12.93 -15.07 -7.82
CA ASP A 292 12.24 -16.31 -8.20
C ASP A 292 10.75 -16.24 -7.81
N ILE A 293 9.88 -16.71 -8.71
CA ILE A 293 8.43 -16.77 -8.47
C ILE A 293 8.10 -17.99 -7.60
N THR A 294 7.39 -17.76 -6.50
CA THR A 294 6.82 -18.83 -5.68
C THR A 294 5.55 -19.40 -6.32
N THR A 295 5.38 -20.72 -6.29
CA THR A 295 4.28 -21.43 -6.97
C THR A 295 3.23 -22.03 -6.03
N PHE A 296 3.44 -21.95 -4.71
CA PHE A 296 2.48 -22.48 -3.73
C PHE A 296 1.40 -21.45 -3.38
N THR A 297 0.22 -21.93 -3.01
CA THR A 297 -0.88 -21.07 -2.55
C THR A 297 -0.58 -20.53 -1.15
N ASN A 298 -0.55 -19.20 -1.03
CA ASN A 298 -0.16 -18.48 0.19
C ASN A 298 -1.32 -17.65 0.79
N GLY A 299 -2.55 -17.96 0.39
CA GLY A 299 -3.77 -17.27 0.84
C GLY A 299 -4.05 -15.94 0.12
N SER A 300 -3.16 -15.49 -0.77
CA SER A 300 -3.38 -14.37 -1.70
C SER A 300 -3.76 -14.89 -3.09
N GLY A 301 -4.58 -14.13 -3.82
CA GLY A 301 -4.80 -14.33 -5.26
C GLY A 301 -4.17 -13.24 -6.14
N ASP A 302 -3.38 -12.35 -5.54
CA ASP A 302 -2.67 -11.23 -6.20
C ASP A 302 -1.15 -11.45 -6.15
N THR A 303 -0.68 -12.69 -6.32
CA THR A 303 0.75 -13.04 -6.26
C THR A 303 1.50 -12.65 -7.54
N THR A 304 2.84 -12.63 -7.53
CA THR A 304 3.60 -12.45 -8.78
C THR A 304 3.22 -13.53 -9.79
N TYR A 305 3.04 -14.77 -9.33
CA TYR A 305 2.62 -15.89 -10.16
C TYR A 305 1.30 -15.60 -10.88
N ASP A 306 0.30 -15.09 -10.15
CA ASP A 306 -1.01 -14.76 -10.72
C ASP A 306 -0.94 -13.67 -11.79
N TYR A 307 -0.17 -12.60 -11.53
CA TYR A 307 0.01 -11.53 -12.51
C TYR A 307 0.77 -11.98 -13.75
N VAL A 308 1.75 -12.89 -13.62
CA VAL A 308 2.47 -13.45 -14.77
C VAL A 308 1.56 -14.39 -15.57
N ILE A 309 0.69 -15.18 -14.92
CA ILE A 309 -0.37 -15.92 -15.62
C ILE A 309 -1.25 -14.95 -16.41
N MET A 310 -1.69 -13.83 -15.80
CA MET A 310 -2.52 -12.84 -16.49
C MET A 310 -1.83 -12.20 -17.69
N PHE A 311 -0.54 -11.90 -17.56
CA PHE A 311 0.26 -11.44 -18.69
C PHE A 311 0.29 -12.46 -19.83
N VAL A 312 0.55 -13.74 -19.51
CA VAL A 312 0.57 -14.83 -20.50
C VAL A 312 -0.80 -15.03 -21.15
N VAL A 313 -1.88 -15.07 -20.36
CA VAL A 313 -3.26 -15.20 -20.85
C VAL A 313 -3.62 -14.05 -21.78
N PHE A 314 -3.29 -12.81 -21.40
CA PHE A 314 -3.50 -11.63 -22.24
C PHE A 314 -2.73 -11.73 -23.55
N PHE A 315 -1.43 -12.08 -23.49
CA PHE A 315 -0.58 -12.21 -24.67
C PHE A 315 -1.09 -13.30 -25.63
N ILE A 316 -1.41 -14.49 -25.13
CA ILE A 316 -1.96 -15.59 -25.92
C ILE A 316 -3.29 -15.18 -26.54
N ALA A 317 -4.17 -14.50 -25.80
CA ALA A 317 -5.44 -14.02 -26.32
C ALA A 317 -5.24 -13.01 -27.46
N THR A 318 -4.29 -12.08 -27.34
CA THR A 318 -3.95 -11.12 -28.39
C THR A 318 -3.41 -11.82 -29.64
N VAL A 319 -2.41 -12.69 -29.51
CA VAL A 319 -1.81 -13.42 -30.64
C VAL A 319 -2.85 -14.31 -31.33
N SER A 320 -3.63 -15.06 -30.54
CA SER A 320 -4.68 -15.94 -31.07
C SER A 320 -5.79 -15.16 -31.76
N THR A 321 -6.12 -13.94 -31.29
CA THR A 321 -7.07 -13.05 -31.96
C THR A 321 -6.56 -12.58 -33.31
N VAL A 322 -5.26 -12.27 -33.42
CA VAL A 322 -4.63 -11.91 -34.69
C VAL A 322 -4.68 -13.09 -35.64
N ILE A 323 -4.24 -14.28 -35.20
CA ILE A 323 -4.26 -15.51 -36.01
C ILE A 323 -5.69 -15.82 -36.49
N TRP A 324 -6.67 -15.82 -35.58
CA TRP A 324 -8.07 -16.07 -35.94
C TRP A 324 -8.56 -15.03 -36.95
N SER A 325 -8.19 -13.76 -36.79
CA SER A 325 -8.60 -12.70 -37.73
C SER A 325 -7.94 -12.82 -39.12
N LEU A 326 -6.75 -13.42 -39.21
CA LEU A 326 -6.07 -13.69 -40.47
C LEU A 326 -6.61 -14.93 -41.19
N VAL A 327 -6.95 -15.98 -40.42
CA VAL A 327 -7.46 -17.25 -40.96
C VAL A 327 -8.93 -17.14 -41.36
N ASP A 328 -9.77 -16.57 -40.49
CA ASP A 328 -11.21 -16.47 -40.74
C ASP A 328 -11.61 -15.09 -41.27
N LYS A 329 -11.53 -14.97 -42.60
CA LYS A 329 -11.92 -13.78 -43.36
C LYS A 329 -13.39 -13.79 -43.82
N LYS A 330 -14.09 -14.92 -43.71
CA LYS A 330 -15.41 -15.14 -44.34
C LYS A 330 -16.58 -15.08 -43.37
N SER A 331 -16.35 -15.36 -42.08
CA SER A 331 -17.44 -15.37 -41.08
C SER A 331 -18.02 -13.97 -40.85
N ALA A 332 -19.33 -13.84 -41.11
CA ALA A 332 -20.07 -12.59 -40.87
C ALA A 332 -20.44 -12.37 -39.39
N ASN A 333 -20.52 -13.43 -38.57
CA ASN A 333 -20.81 -13.35 -37.14
C ASN A 333 -20.44 -14.66 -36.42
N TYR A 334 -20.44 -14.64 -35.08
CA TYR A 334 -20.19 -15.81 -34.24
C TYR A 334 -21.28 -16.03 -33.18
N LYS A 335 -22.57 -15.90 -33.56
CA LYS A 335 -23.70 -15.97 -32.61
C LYS A 335 -23.69 -17.24 -31.74
N LYS A 336 -23.36 -18.41 -32.31
CA LYS A 336 -23.26 -19.69 -31.57
C LYS A 336 -22.13 -19.69 -30.55
N LEU A 337 -20.94 -19.22 -30.91
CA LEU A 337 -19.80 -19.16 -29.99
C LEU A 337 -20.02 -18.09 -28.91
N TYR A 338 -20.65 -16.96 -29.25
CA TYR A 338 -21.05 -15.94 -28.28
C TYR A 338 -22.04 -16.46 -27.24
N TYR A 339 -23.01 -17.27 -27.66
CA TYR A 339 -23.91 -17.94 -26.74
C TYR A 339 -23.15 -18.84 -25.74
N TRP A 340 -22.20 -19.65 -26.21
CA TRP A 340 -21.42 -20.52 -25.33
C TRP A 340 -20.47 -19.77 -24.41
N LEU A 341 -19.84 -18.71 -24.91
CA LEU A 341 -19.00 -17.82 -24.09
C LEU A 341 -19.82 -17.17 -22.97
N THR A 342 -20.98 -16.59 -23.30
CA THR A 342 -21.85 -15.98 -22.29
C THR A 342 -22.41 -17.03 -21.32
N ALA A 343 -22.63 -18.28 -21.75
CA ALA A 343 -22.95 -19.37 -20.84
C ALA A 343 -21.79 -19.66 -19.87
N ALA A 344 -20.58 -19.88 -20.38
CA ALA A 344 -19.40 -20.14 -19.56
C ALA A 344 -19.14 -19.02 -18.53
N VAL A 345 -19.14 -17.77 -18.98
CA VAL A 345 -18.97 -16.59 -18.12
C VAL A 345 -20.06 -16.51 -17.04
N ARG A 346 -21.33 -16.75 -17.39
CA ARG A 346 -22.43 -16.75 -16.40
C ARG A 346 -22.27 -17.83 -15.34
N TYR A 347 -21.93 -19.04 -15.75
CA TYR A 347 -21.70 -20.13 -14.79
C TYR A 347 -20.51 -19.83 -13.90
N TYR A 348 -19.40 -19.35 -14.47
CA TYR A 348 -18.22 -18.98 -13.68
C TYR A 348 -18.54 -17.87 -12.66
N VAL A 349 -19.10 -16.73 -13.10
CA VAL A 349 -19.45 -15.61 -12.21
C VAL A 349 -20.51 -16.03 -11.18
N GLY A 350 -21.54 -16.76 -11.60
CA GLY A 350 -22.61 -17.22 -10.72
C GLY A 350 -22.11 -18.16 -9.64
N LEU A 351 -21.29 -19.16 -9.99
CA LEU A 351 -20.71 -20.09 -9.02
C LEU A 351 -19.73 -19.40 -8.07
N MET A 352 -18.93 -18.44 -8.56
CA MET A 352 -18.07 -17.64 -7.70
C MET A 352 -18.87 -16.83 -6.67
N LEU A 353 -19.93 -16.14 -7.09
CA LEU A 353 -20.77 -15.37 -6.17
C LEU A 353 -21.53 -16.27 -5.19
N ILE A 354 -22.03 -17.43 -5.63
CA ILE A 354 -22.69 -18.38 -4.75
C ILE A 354 -21.69 -18.90 -3.71
N SER A 355 -20.49 -19.31 -4.11
CA SER A 355 -19.46 -19.81 -3.20
C SER A 355 -19.04 -18.74 -2.18
N TYR A 356 -18.66 -17.55 -2.64
CA TYR A 356 -18.27 -16.44 -1.77
C TYR A 356 -19.42 -15.96 -0.87
N GLY A 357 -20.63 -15.93 -1.42
CA GLY A 357 -21.83 -15.52 -0.69
C GLY A 357 -22.19 -16.52 0.42
N LEU A 358 -22.15 -17.82 0.15
CA LEU A 358 -22.41 -18.87 1.14
C LEU A 358 -21.42 -18.79 2.31
N ILE A 359 -20.12 -18.61 2.03
CA ILE A 359 -19.08 -18.46 3.05
C ILE A 359 -19.34 -17.22 3.93
N LYS A 360 -19.91 -16.14 3.37
CA LYS A 360 -20.32 -14.94 4.13
C LYS A 360 -21.59 -15.14 4.95
N VAL A 361 -22.59 -15.85 4.40
CA VAL A 361 -23.85 -16.14 5.12
C VAL A 361 -23.57 -16.86 6.44
N ILE A 362 -22.61 -17.78 6.45
CA ILE A 362 -22.20 -18.52 7.66
C ILE A 362 -21.07 -17.84 8.45
N GLN A 363 -20.75 -16.57 8.13
CA GLN A 363 -19.72 -15.75 8.81
C GLN A 363 -18.30 -16.36 8.79
N LEU A 364 -17.99 -17.21 7.82
CA LEU A 364 -16.67 -17.83 7.70
C LEU A 364 -15.66 -16.91 7.01
N GLN A 365 -16.11 -16.06 6.08
CA GLN A 365 -15.23 -15.14 5.34
C GLN A 365 -14.67 -14.02 6.23
N PHE A 366 -15.55 -13.43 7.05
CA PHE A 366 -15.22 -12.37 7.99
C PHE A 366 -15.70 -12.80 9.38
N SER A 367 -14.83 -13.53 10.08
CA SER A 367 -15.13 -13.99 11.44
C SER A 367 -15.18 -12.84 12.44
N GLN A 368 -15.87 -13.07 13.57
CA GLN A 368 -15.91 -12.10 14.66
C GLN A 368 -14.48 -11.76 15.16
N PRO A 369 -14.24 -10.52 15.59
CA PRO A 369 -12.94 -10.12 16.13
C PRO A 369 -12.56 -10.98 17.34
N SER A 370 -11.40 -11.64 17.27
CA SER A 370 -10.85 -12.38 18.41
C SER A 370 -10.40 -11.42 19.52
N PHE A 371 -10.17 -11.93 20.74
CA PHE A 371 -9.65 -11.10 21.84
C PHE A 371 -8.31 -10.42 21.49
N TYR A 372 -7.42 -11.12 20.77
CA TYR A 372 -6.18 -10.51 20.29
C TYR A 372 -6.46 -9.30 19.38
N ARG A 373 -7.43 -9.43 18.45
CA ARG A 373 -7.86 -8.34 17.56
C ARG A 373 -8.44 -7.15 18.33
N LEU A 374 -9.20 -7.41 19.40
CA LEU A 374 -9.82 -6.36 20.23
C LEU A 374 -8.81 -5.55 21.05
N PHE A 375 -7.67 -6.15 21.41
CA PHE A 375 -6.60 -5.44 22.13
C PHE A 375 -5.67 -4.65 21.21
N GLN A 376 -5.74 -4.89 19.90
CA GLN A 376 -4.89 -4.23 18.93
C GLN A 376 -5.31 -2.76 18.74
N PRO A 377 -4.39 -1.80 18.93
CA PRO A 377 -4.68 -0.40 18.64
C PRO A 377 -4.70 -0.15 17.13
N TYR A 378 -5.47 0.84 16.68
CA TYR A 378 -5.46 1.27 15.27
C TYR A 378 -4.08 1.71 14.75
N SER A 379 -3.14 2.08 15.63
CA SER A 379 -1.75 2.36 15.24
C SER A 379 -1.03 1.13 14.69
N GLU A 380 -1.47 -0.07 15.05
CA GLU A 380 -0.87 -1.35 14.66
C GLU A 380 -1.75 -2.14 13.68
N SER A 381 -2.95 -1.65 13.36
CA SER A 381 -3.86 -2.30 12.40
C SER A 381 -3.42 -2.02 10.97
N SER A 382 -3.50 -3.01 10.09
CA SER A 382 -3.38 -2.76 8.65
C SER A 382 -4.73 -2.30 8.06
N PRO A 383 -4.75 -1.68 6.86
CA PRO A 383 -5.99 -1.39 6.14
C PRO A 383 -6.88 -2.63 5.96
N MET A 384 -6.30 -3.76 5.55
CA MET A 384 -7.04 -5.02 5.43
C MET A 384 -7.57 -5.48 6.80
N GLY A 385 -6.77 -5.40 7.86
CA GLY A 385 -7.18 -5.76 9.22
C GLY A 385 -8.35 -4.92 9.73
N LEU A 386 -8.34 -3.62 9.44
CA LEU A 386 -9.46 -2.72 9.73
C LEU A 386 -10.74 -3.16 8.97
N ALA A 387 -10.64 -3.40 7.66
CA ALA A 387 -11.77 -3.84 6.86
C ALA A 387 -12.32 -5.20 7.34
N TRP A 388 -11.45 -6.18 7.60
CA TRP A 388 -11.85 -7.50 8.10
C TRP A 388 -12.55 -7.40 9.46
N THR A 389 -12.04 -6.55 10.35
CA THR A 389 -12.63 -6.34 11.68
C THR A 389 -13.98 -5.65 11.59
N PHE A 390 -14.09 -4.60 10.76
CA PHE A 390 -15.33 -3.87 10.55
C PHE A 390 -16.42 -4.77 9.95
N LEU A 391 -16.08 -5.51 8.90
CA LEU A 391 -17.01 -6.44 8.23
C LEU A 391 -17.35 -7.61 9.14
N GLY A 392 -16.37 -8.17 9.88
CA GLY A 392 -16.55 -9.35 10.71
C GLY A 392 -17.31 -9.12 12.02
N PHE A 393 -17.29 -7.89 12.56
CA PHE A 393 -18.02 -7.54 13.79
C PHE A 393 -19.54 -7.73 13.65
N SER A 394 -20.13 -7.33 12.51
CA SER A 394 -21.58 -7.38 12.30
C SER A 394 -22.01 -8.63 11.55
N GLN A 395 -22.57 -9.61 12.27
CA GLN A 395 -23.13 -10.83 11.67
C GLN A 395 -24.28 -10.50 10.70
N GLY A 396 -25.17 -9.58 11.05
CA GLY A 396 -26.28 -9.18 10.18
C GLY A 396 -25.79 -8.56 8.86
N TYR A 397 -24.71 -7.79 8.89
CA TYR A 397 -24.12 -7.22 7.69
C TYR A 397 -23.45 -8.29 6.81
N ASN A 398 -22.78 -9.29 7.41
CA ASN A 398 -22.25 -10.46 6.69
C ASN A 398 -23.34 -11.22 5.95
N MET A 399 -24.43 -11.53 6.66
CA MET A 399 -25.56 -12.25 6.09
C MET A 399 -26.22 -11.44 4.96
N PHE A 400 -26.40 -10.14 5.13
CA PHE A 400 -26.93 -9.25 4.10
C PHE A 400 -26.08 -9.28 2.82
N MET A 401 -24.76 -9.11 2.94
CA MET A 401 -23.86 -9.18 1.79
C MET A 401 -23.86 -10.56 1.13
N GLY A 402 -23.81 -11.62 1.94
CA GLY A 402 -23.80 -13.01 1.45
C GLY A 402 -25.08 -13.38 0.71
N ILE A 403 -26.25 -13.01 1.24
CA ILE A 403 -27.54 -13.19 0.58
C ILE A 403 -27.59 -12.42 -0.74
N ALA A 404 -27.12 -11.17 -0.75
CA ALA A 404 -27.09 -10.37 -1.99
C ALA A 404 -26.24 -11.04 -3.08
N GLU A 405 -25.09 -11.63 -2.73
CA GLU A 405 -24.21 -12.34 -3.67
C GLU A 405 -24.83 -13.66 -4.16
N VAL A 406 -25.40 -14.46 -3.25
CA VAL A 406 -26.09 -15.71 -3.63
C VAL A 406 -27.27 -15.42 -4.56
N LEU A 407 -28.11 -14.43 -4.22
CA LEU A 407 -29.23 -14.03 -5.06
C LEU A 407 -28.76 -13.49 -6.42
N ALA A 408 -27.69 -12.69 -6.45
CA ALA A 408 -27.11 -12.21 -7.71
C ALA A 408 -26.70 -13.37 -8.63
N GLY A 409 -26.00 -14.37 -8.07
CA GLY A 409 -25.59 -15.58 -8.79
C GLY A 409 -26.78 -16.40 -9.30
N LEU A 410 -27.80 -16.59 -8.46
CA LEU A 410 -29.03 -17.29 -8.82
C LEU A 410 -29.85 -16.55 -9.89
N LEU A 411 -29.68 -15.23 -10.04
CA LEU A 411 -30.40 -14.46 -11.05
C LEU A 411 -29.68 -14.41 -12.41
N LEU A 412 -28.50 -15.03 -12.57
CA LEU A 412 -27.79 -15.09 -13.86
C LEU A 412 -28.39 -16.11 -14.85
N PHE A 413 -29.54 -16.70 -14.56
CA PHE A 413 -30.29 -17.51 -15.52
C PHE A 413 -30.80 -16.70 -16.72
N ARG A 414 -31.10 -17.39 -17.82
CA ARG A 414 -31.44 -16.77 -19.12
C ARG A 414 -32.58 -15.73 -19.04
N ARG A 415 -33.57 -15.93 -18.18
CA ARG A 415 -34.75 -15.06 -18.06
C ARG A 415 -34.51 -13.81 -17.20
N THR A 416 -33.61 -13.92 -16.22
CA THR A 416 -33.32 -12.86 -15.22
C THR A 416 -31.95 -12.21 -15.43
N LEU A 417 -31.22 -12.61 -16.48
CA LEU A 417 -29.82 -12.26 -16.72
C LEU A 417 -29.50 -10.78 -16.53
N THR A 418 -30.26 -9.88 -17.15
CA THR A 418 -29.97 -8.44 -17.10
C THR A 418 -30.10 -7.91 -15.67
N PHE A 419 -31.15 -8.33 -14.94
CA PHE A 419 -31.35 -7.95 -13.55
C PHE A 419 -30.28 -8.56 -12.64
N GLY A 420 -30.00 -9.86 -12.79
CA GLY A 420 -28.93 -10.55 -12.08
C GLY A 420 -27.55 -9.93 -12.31
N ALA A 421 -27.26 -9.52 -13.55
CA ALA A 421 -26.00 -8.88 -13.91
C ALA A 421 -25.87 -7.46 -13.35
N ILE A 422 -26.96 -6.70 -13.19
CA ILE A 422 -26.95 -5.40 -12.50
C ILE A 422 -26.60 -5.59 -11.01
N ILE A 423 -27.27 -6.52 -10.32
CA ILE A 423 -26.99 -6.81 -8.90
C ILE A 423 -25.57 -7.38 -8.74
N THR A 424 -25.16 -8.26 -9.65
CA THR A 424 -23.79 -8.78 -9.70
C THR A 424 -22.78 -7.65 -9.85
N LEU A 425 -23.04 -6.67 -10.73
CA LEU A 425 -22.13 -5.56 -10.93
C LEU A 425 -21.99 -4.73 -9.65
N MET A 426 -23.10 -4.44 -8.98
CA MET A 426 -23.09 -3.70 -7.71
C MET A 426 -22.30 -4.43 -6.61
N THR A 427 -22.55 -5.73 -6.43
CA THR A 427 -21.89 -6.56 -5.42
C THR A 427 -20.39 -6.74 -5.74
N ALA A 428 -20.05 -7.13 -6.97
CA ALA A 428 -18.67 -7.31 -7.41
C ALA A 428 -17.86 -6.00 -7.39
N MET A 429 -18.47 -4.86 -7.77
CA MET A 429 -17.81 -3.55 -7.67
C MET A 429 -17.56 -3.15 -6.23
N ASN A 430 -18.47 -3.46 -5.30
CA ASN A 430 -18.24 -3.19 -3.87
C ASN A 430 -17.08 -4.04 -3.34
N VAL A 431 -17.05 -5.34 -3.65
CA VAL A 431 -15.93 -6.23 -3.30
C VAL A 431 -14.63 -5.71 -3.89
N MET A 432 -14.62 -5.35 -5.18
CA MET A 432 -13.46 -4.75 -5.84
C MET A 432 -13.03 -3.46 -5.14
N ALA A 433 -13.95 -2.55 -4.82
CA ALA A 433 -13.62 -1.30 -4.15
C ALA A 433 -12.97 -1.53 -2.78
N VAL A 434 -13.54 -2.42 -1.96
CA VAL A 434 -12.92 -2.82 -0.68
C VAL A 434 -11.51 -3.34 -0.91
N ASN A 435 -11.33 -4.18 -1.94
CA ASN A 435 -10.01 -4.77 -2.21
C ASN A 435 -8.96 -3.73 -2.60
N TYR A 436 -9.35 -2.72 -3.38
CA TYR A 436 -8.43 -1.67 -3.79
C TYR A 436 -8.16 -0.66 -2.67
N PHE A 437 -9.19 -0.21 -1.94
CA PHE A 437 -9.02 0.85 -0.93
C PHE A 437 -8.45 0.34 0.41
N TYR A 438 -8.56 -0.95 0.70
CA TYR A 438 -8.03 -1.56 1.93
C TYR A 438 -6.87 -2.54 1.67
N ASP A 439 -6.29 -2.50 0.47
CA ASP A 439 -5.12 -3.29 0.07
C ASP A 439 -5.28 -4.80 0.36
N VAL A 440 -6.46 -5.33 0.01
CA VAL A 440 -6.80 -6.74 0.18
C VAL A 440 -6.33 -7.50 -1.06
N PRO A 441 -5.68 -8.65 -0.91
CA PRO A 441 -4.99 -9.28 -2.03
C PRO A 441 -5.91 -10.24 -2.83
N VAL A 442 -7.02 -9.69 -3.35
CA VAL A 442 -8.01 -10.35 -4.23
C VAL A 442 -8.48 -9.39 -5.33
N LYS A 443 -7.64 -8.44 -5.73
CA LYS A 443 -7.93 -7.38 -6.71
C LYS A 443 -8.08 -7.96 -8.10
N LEU A 444 -7.20 -8.89 -8.50
CA LEU A 444 -7.22 -9.55 -9.80
C LEU A 444 -8.55 -10.24 -10.05
N LEU A 445 -8.96 -11.14 -9.15
CA LEU A 445 -10.21 -11.87 -9.29
C LEU A 445 -11.43 -10.93 -9.28
N SER A 446 -11.52 -10.01 -8.30
CA SER A 446 -12.66 -9.10 -8.20
C SER A 446 -12.79 -8.15 -9.40
N THR A 447 -11.67 -7.68 -9.96
CA THR A 447 -11.67 -6.92 -11.22
C THR A 447 -12.19 -7.77 -12.39
N HIS A 448 -11.79 -9.05 -12.50
CA HIS A 448 -12.30 -9.91 -13.56
C HIS A 448 -13.79 -10.22 -13.46
N LEU A 449 -14.32 -10.39 -12.23
CA LEU A 449 -15.77 -10.53 -12.02
C LEU A 449 -16.52 -9.28 -12.51
N VAL A 450 -16.00 -8.07 -12.26
CA VAL A 450 -16.56 -6.83 -12.79
C VAL A 450 -16.46 -6.78 -14.32
N LEU A 451 -15.31 -7.09 -14.91
CA LEU A 451 -15.11 -7.09 -16.36
C LEU A 451 -16.04 -8.08 -17.08
N MET A 452 -16.17 -9.30 -16.56
CA MET A 452 -17.08 -10.31 -17.06
C MET A 452 -18.54 -9.90 -16.94
N THR A 453 -18.91 -9.26 -15.84
CA THR A 453 -20.28 -8.77 -15.64
C THR A 453 -20.60 -7.61 -16.58
N LEU A 454 -19.65 -6.69 -16.79
CA LEU A 454 -19.76 -5.65 -17.80
C LEU A 454 -19.86 -6.23 -19.22
N PHE A 455 -19.12 -7.30 -19.52
CA PHE A 455 -19.24 -8.05 -20.77
C PHE A 455 -20.66 -8.64 -20.93
N LEU A 456 -21.22 -9.27 -19.90
CA LEU A 456 -22.60 -9.78 -19.94
C LEU A 456 -23.63 -8.65 -20.16
N LEU A 457 -23.45 -7.51 -19.49
CA LEU A 457 -24.30 -6.33 -19.65
C LEU A 457 -24.10 -5.63 -21.00
N SER A 458 -22.94 -5.78 -21.63
CA SER A 458 -22.59 -5.10 -22.89
C SER A 458 -23.61 -5.38 -24.00
N ARG A 459 -24.23 -6.57 -24.00
CA ARG A 459 -25.30 -6.96 -24.93
C ARG A 459 -26.50 -6.01 -24.90
N ASP A 460 -26.96 -5.66 -23.70
CA ASP A 460 -28.19 -4.89 -23.50
C ASP A 460 -27.89 -3.45 -23.01
N ILE A 461 -26.63 -3.03 -22.98
CA ILE A 461 -26.21 -1.73 -22.43
C ILE A 461 -26.90 -0.55 -23.13
N GLN A 462 -27.14 -0.64 -24.43
CA GLN A 462 -27.86 0.39 -25.18
C GLN A 462 -29.33 0.47 -24.78
N LYS A 463 -29.97 -0.68 -24.55
CA LYS A 463 -31.36 -0.76 -24.09
C LYS A 463 -31.47 -0.25 -22.66
N LEU A 464 -30.56 -0.64 -21.77
CA LEU A 464 -30.50 -0.17 -20.40
C LEU A 464 -30.28 1.34 -20.33
N PHE A 465 -29.35 1.87 -21.12
CA PHE A 465 -29.11 3.32 -21.18
C PHE A 465 -30.33 4.06 -21.73
N THR A 466 -30.98 3.52 -22.76
CA THR A 466 -32.23 4.09 -23.28
C THR A 466 -33.35 4.02 -22.24
N PHE A 467 -33.49 2.89 -21.53
CA PHE A 467 -34.50 2.71 -20.48
C PHE A 467 -34.31 3.66 -19.29
N LEU A 468 -33.06 3.87 -18.84
CA LEU A 468 -32.77 4.70 -17.67
C LEU A 468 -32.75 6.21 -17.97
N PHE A 469 -32.32 6.60 -19.17
CA PHE A 469 -32.07 8.01 -19.51
C PHE A 469 -32.99 8.57 -20.61
N SER A 470 -33.85 7.75 -21.21
CA SER A 470 -34.83 8.19 -22.22
C SER A 470 -36.26 7.95 -21.74
N SER A 471 -37.18 8.82 -22.12
CA SER A 471 -38.61 8.67 -21.89
C SER A 471 -39.28 7.65 -22.84
N LYS A 472 -38.51 6.78 -23.50
CA LYS A 472 -39.05 5.77 -24.42
C LYS A 472 -39.70 4.65 -23.62
N THR A 473 -40.98 4.42 -23.89
CA THR A 473 -41.87 3.57 -23.10
C THR A 473 -41.51 2.09 -23.18
N ILE A 474 -41.37 1.47 -22.01
CA ILE A 474 -41.78 0.08 -21.78
C ILE A 474 -43.27 0.16 -21.43
N GLU A 475 -44.12 -0.68 -22.05
CA GLU A 475 -45.59 -0.65 -21.96
C GLU A 475 -46.14 -1.07 -20.57
N GLY A 476 -45.74 -0.37 -19.50
CA GLY A 476 -46.55 -0.30 -18.28
C GLY A 476 -45.81 -0.41 -16.95
N LEU A 477 -45.32 0.73 -16.44
CA LEU A 477 -45.45 1.05 -15.01
C LEU A 477 -46.39 2.24 -14.93
N THR A 478 -47.35 2.23 -14.00
CA THR A 478 -48.24 3.39 -13.79
C THR A 478 -47.41 4.58 -13.35
N VAL A 479 -47.13 5.49 -14.28
CA VAL A 479 -46.50 6.77 -13.96
C VAL A 479 -47.44 7.50 -13.01
N ILE A 480 -46.93 7.91 -11.86
CA ILE A 480 -47.64 8.83 -10.97
C ILE A 480 -47.88 10.11 -11.79
N LYS A 481 -49.12 10.28 -12.28
CA LYS A 481 -49.48 11.38 -13.18
C LYS A 481 -49.34 12.69 -12.39
N ARG A 482 -48.51 13.60 -12.91
CA ARG A 482 -48.47 14.97 -12.38
C ARG A 482 -49.84 15.63 -12.54
N PRO A 483 -50.32 16.41 -11.56
CA PRO A 483 -51.53 17.22 -11.74
C PRO A 483 -51.35 18.20 -12.91
N ILE A 484 -52.44 18.50 -13.61
CA ILE A 484 -52.44 19.45 -14.72
C ILE A 484 -52.59 20.86 -14.13
N PHE A 485 -51.57 21.71 -14.30
CA PHE A 485 -51.56 23.09 -13.84
C PHE A 485 -51.68 24.06 -15.02
N LYS A 486 -52.26 25.26 -14.79
CA LYS A 486 -52.25 26.35 -15.78
C LYS A 486 -50.80 26.73 -16.13
N LYS A 487 -50.53 27.16 -17.37
CA LYS A 487 -49.19 27.56 -17.85
C LYS A 487 -48.35 28.38 -16.86
N PRO A 488 -48.86 29.47 -16.23
CA PRO A 488 -48.05 30.24 -15.28
C PRO A 488 -47.63 29.41 -14.06
N LEU A 489 -48.51 28.55 -13.55
CA LEU A 489 -48.25 27.71 -12.38
C LEU A 489 -47.28 26.54 -12.71
N ASP A 490 -47.37 25.93 -13.90
CA ASP A 490 -46.41 24.92 -14.36
C ASP A 490 -45.00 25.52 -14.56
N ILE A 491 -44.92 26.76 -15.07
CA ILE A 491 -43.65 27.51 -15.16
C ILE A 491 -43.09 27.80 -13.77
N SER A 492 -43.93 28.27 -12.83
CA SER A 492 -43.52 28.50 -11.43
C SER A 492 -42.97 27.24 -10.77
N PHE A 493 -43.61 26.08 -10.91
CA PHE A 493 -43.09 24.83 -10.35
C PHE A 493 -41.76 24.40 -10.96
N LYS A 494 -41.55 24.61 -12.26
CA LYS A 494 -40.25 24.35 -12.92
C LYS A 494 -39.17 25.29 -12.39
N LEU A 495 -39.48 26.57 -12.22
CA LEU A 495 -38.55 27.55 -11.65
C LEU A 495 -38.24 27.23 -10.19
N ILE A 496 -39.24 26.87 -9.38
CA ILE A 496 -39.05 26.42 -8.00
C ILE A 496 -38.19 25.15 -7.96
N LYS A 497 -38.46 24.15 -8.80
CA LYS A 497 -37.64 22.93 -8.89
C LYS A 497 -36.20 23.25 -9.28
N ALA A 498 -36.00 24.09 -10.30
CA ALA A 498 -34.67 24.52 -10.73
C ALA A 498 -33.94 25.26 -9.61
N PHE A 499 -34.63 26.19 -8.94
CA PHE A 499 -34.11 26.91 -7.78
C PHE A 499 -33.77 25.96 -6.63
N VAL A 500 -34.64 25.03 -6.25
CA VAL A 500 -34.39 24.04 -5.20
C VAL A 500 -33.19 23.16 -5.56
N LEU A 501 -33.04 22.74 -6.81
CA LEU A 501 -31.87 21.97 -7.25
C LEU A 501 -30.59 22.80 -7.22
N ILE A 502 -30.61 24.02 -7.78
CA ILE A 502 -29.47 24.93 -7.78
C ILE A 502 -29.08 25.31 -6.35
N TYR A 503 -30.06 25.59 -5.49
CA TYR A 503 -29.85 25.88 -4.08
C TYR A 503 -29.32 24.64 -3.36
N SER A 504 -29.99 23.49 -3.43
CA SER A 504 -29.54 22.28 -2.71
C SER A 504 -28.15 21.83 -3.13
N LEU A 505 -27.82 21.91 -4.43
CA LEU A 505 -26.48 21.59 -4.92
C LEU A 505 -25.49 22.70 -4.62
N GLY A 506 -25.82 23.96 -4.90
CA GLY A 506 -24.94 25.11 -4.73
C GLY A 506 -24.68 25.45 -3.26
N TYR A 507 -25.73 25.65 -2.48
CA TYR A 507 -25.67 25.84 -1.03
C TYR A 507 -25.16 24.59 -0.32
N GLY A 508 -25.59 23.39 -0.71
CA GLY A 508 -25.07 22.14 -0.15
C GLY A 508 -23.57 21.98 -0.41
N PHE A 509 -23.10 22.28 -1.63
CA PHE A 509 -21.69 22.26 -1.98
C PHE A 509 -20.90 23.35 -1.25
N TYR A 510 -21.41 24.59 -1.22
CA TYR A 510 -20.82 25.69 -0.47
C TYR A 510 -20.67 25.34 1.01
N ASN A 511 -21.76 24.89 1.66
CA ASN A 511 -21.74 24.47 3.06
C ASN A 511 -20.79 23.30 3.30
N THR A 512 -20.68 22.36 2.35
CA THR A 512 -19.74 21.24 2.48
C THR A 512 -18.30 21.69 2.34
N LEU A 513 -17.99 22.60 1.42
CA LEU A 513 -16.66 23.21 1.29
C LEU A 513 -16.30 24.02 2.53
N GLU A 514 -17.25 24.77 3.07
CA GLU A 514 -17.06 25.56 4.28
C GLU A 514 -16.90 24.66 5.52
N ALA A 515 -17.69 23.59 5.62
CA ALA A 515 -17.52 22.56 6.65
C ALA A 515 -16.17 21.85 6.51
N LYS A 516 -15.67 21.62 5.30
CA LYS A 516 -14.33 21.05 5.06
C LYS A 516 -13.22 21.99 5.56
N LYS A 517 -13.36 23.30 5.34
CA LYS A 517 -12.46 24.34 5.84
C LYS A 517 -12.57 24.59 7.35
N THR A 518 -13.71 24.29 7.96
CA THR A 518 -13.93 24.57 9.38
C THR A 518 -13.63 23.35 10.26
N TYR A 519 -14.08 22.16 9.84
CA TYR A 519 -14.02 20.92 10.64
C TYR A 519 -13.44 19.72 9.90
N GLY A 520 -13.21 19.82 8.58
CA GLY A 520 -12.68 18.75 7.75
C GLY A 520 -11.16 18.74 7.67
N SER A 521 -10.64 18.11 6.62
CA SER A 521 -9.20 17.95 6.39
C SER A 521 -8.45 19.25 6.06
N ASP A 522 -9.17 20.27 5.60
CA ASP A 522 -8.62 21.60 5.27
C ASP A 522 -8.71 22.57 6.46
N ALA A 523 -9.21 22.11 7.61
CA ALA A 523 -9.32 22.92 8.81
C ALA A 523 -7.95 23.43 9.29
N PRO A 524 -7.88 24.66 9.84
CA PRO A 524 -6.64 25.21 10.36
C PRO A 524 -5.99 24.26 11.38
N LYS A 525 -4.76 23.87 11.06
CA LYS A 525 -3.95 23.03 11.94
C LYS A 525 -3.40 23.87 13.08
N SER A 526 -3.20 23.24 14.24
CA SER A 526 -2.53 23.89 15.36
C SER A 526 -1.12 24.36 14.97
N LYS A 527 -0.66 25.49 15.52
CA LYS A 527 0.74 25.95 15.34
C LYS A 527 1.77 24.91 15.81
N LEU A 528 1.37 24.02 16.73
CA LEU A 528 2.18 22.92 17.25
C LEU A 528 1.73 21.55 16.70
N TYR A 529 1.14 21.52 15.50
CA TYR A 529 0.53 20.34 14.91
C TYR A 529 1.40 19.08 15.02
N GLY A 530 0.83 18.03 15.59
CA GLY A 530 1.48 16.74 15.77
C GLY A 530 0.92 15.93 16.92
N ALA A 531 1.28 14.65 16.95
CA ALA A 531 1.12 13.79 18.10
C ALA A 531 2.49 13.60 18.76
N TYR A 532 2.54 13.67 20.08
CA TYR A 532 3.75 13.63 20.87
C TYR A 532 3.61 12.52 21.91
N GLU A 533 4.49 11.53 21.85
CA GLU A 533 4.62 10.50 22.87
C GLU A 533 5.50 11.02 24.00
N ILE A 534 5.04 10.83 25.24
CA ILE A 534 5.79 11.28 26.40
C ILE A 534 6.72 10.16 26.84
N THR A 535 8.01 10.45 26.78
CA THR A 535 9.09 9.48 27.02
C THR A 535 9.60 9.53 28.46
N ASN A 536 9.51 10.70 29.11
CA ASN A 536 9.93 10.89 30.49
C ASN A 536 8.99 11.84 31.24
N HIS A 537 8.81 11.58 32.55
CA HIS A 537 8.06 12.43 33.48
C HIS A 537 8.89 12.69 34.72
N VAL A 538 9.14 13.97 35.01
CA VAL A 538 9.74 14.41 36.25
C VAL A 538 8.72 15.26 36.99
N ILE A 539 8.28 14.79 38.16
CA ILE A 539 7.32 15.49 39.04
C ILE A 539 8.06 15.86 40.33
N ASN A 540 8.12 17.16 40.64
CA ASN A 540 8.81 17.68 41.82
C ASN A 540 10.27 17.20 41.97
N GLY A 541 10.95 16.94 40.85
CA GLY A 541 12.34 16.46 40.81
C GLY A 541 12.49 14.94 40.83
N ASP A 542 11.41 14.17 41.00
CA ASP A 542 11.43 12.71 40.98
C ASP A 542 10.88 12.14 39.67
N THR A 543 11.46 11.04 39.20
CA THR A 543 11.09 10.38 37.94
C THR A 543 10.07 9.28 38.21
N LEU A 544 8.79 9.56 37.96
CA LEU A 544 7.71 8.59 38.22
C LEU A 544 7.42 7.73 36.98
N THR A 545 7.52 6.40 37.12
CA THR A 545 7.33 5.43 36.01
C THR A 545 6.10 4.52 36.18
N HIS A 546 5.14 4.87 37.04
CA HIS A 546 4.03 3.96 37.36
C HIS A 546 2.89 3.94 36.31
N TYR A 547 2.70 2.80 35.65
CA TYR A 547 1.74 2.63 34.53
C TYR A 547 0.25 2.82 34.88
N LYS A 548 -0.15 2.73 36.16
CA LYS A 548 -1.52 3.02 36.61
C LYS A 548 -1.74 4.47 37.07
N SER A 549 -0.73 5.33 36.97
CA SER A 549 -0.84 6.71 37.46
C SER A 549 -1.98 7.46 36.76
N LYS A 550 -2.81 8.12 37.58
CA LYS A 550 -3.86 9.03 37.11
C LYS A 550 -3.31 10.41 36.73
N GLN A 551 -2.05 10.72 37.08
CA GLN A 551 -1.41 11.99 36.81
C GLN A 551 -0.54 11.94 35.54
N LEU A 552 0.08 10.80 35.23
CA LEU A 552 1.00 10.67 34.10
C LEU A 552 0.28 10.62 32.74
N TRP A 553 0.81 11.41 31.81
CA TRP A 553 0.34 11.47 30.43
C TRP A 553 1.13 10.48 29.56
N LYS A 554 0.48 9.87 28.57
CA LYS A 554 1.11 8.97 27.59
C LYS A 554 1.28 9.67 26.24
N TYR A 555 0.24 10.34 25.77
CA TYR A 555 0.26 11.09 24.52
C TYR A 555 -0.33 12.48 24.69
N LEU A 556 0.26 13.45 24.01
CA LEU A 556 -0.25 14.80 23.83
C LEU A 556 -0.42 15.06 22.33
N VAL A 557 -1.62 15.45 21.89
CA VAL A 557 -1.95 15.60 20.47
C VAL A 557 -2.51 16.99 20.21
N PHE A 558 -1.89 17.70 19.26
CA PHE A 558 -2.35 18.96 18.71
C PHE A 558 -2.77 18.74 17.26
N GLU A 559 -4.05 18.49 17.03
CA GLU A 559 -4.55 18.21 15.68
C GLU A 559 -5.28 19.43 15.08
N ARG A 560 -6.17 20.06 15.85
CA ARG A 560 -6.95 21.22 15.43
C ARG A 560 -6.51 22.48 16.16
N GLN A 561 -6.59 23.62 15.49
CA GLN A 561 -6.37 24.92 16.13
C GLN A 561 -7.29 25.09 17.35
N GLY A 562 -6.76 25.64 18.44
CA GLY A 562 -7.54 25.92 19.65
C GLY A 562 -7.82 24.72 20.55
N SER A 563 -7.30 23.52 20.24
CA SER A 563 -7.53 22.34 21.05
C SER A 563 -6.31 21.42 21.17
N ALA A 564 -6.24 20.69 22.28
CA ALA A 564 -5.30 19.60 22.48
C ALA A 564 -5.99 18.41 23.15
N GLN A 565 -5.52 17.21 22.85
CA GLN A 565 -5.96 15.98 23.51
C GLN A 565 -4.80 15.36 24.28
N VAL A 566 -5.08 14.95 25.51
CA VAL A 566 -4.17 14.22 26.37
C VAL A 566 -4.73 12.82 26.59
N ARG A 567 -3.91 11.80 26.35
CA ARG A 567 -4.21 10.42 26.74
C ARG A 567 -3.28 10.03 27.87
N LYS A 568 -3.83 9.63 29.01
CA LYS A 568 -3.08 9.25 30.22
C LYS A 568 -2.59 7.80 30.20
N MET A 569 -1.65 7.47 31.08
CA MET A 569 -1.12 6.10 31.25
C MET A 569 -2.22 5.09 31.61
N ASN A 570 -3.19 5.51 32.44
CA ASN A 570 -4.38 4.73 32.77
C ASN A 570 -5.45 4.66 31.65
N LYS A 571 -5.12 5.05 30.41
CA LYS A 571 -5.99 5.08 29.22
C LYS A 571 -7.09 6.16 29.20
N GLN A 572 -7.24 6.99 30.24
CA GLN A 572 -8.19 8.10 30.24
C GLN A 572 -7.85 9.13 29.15
N ARG A 573 -8.87 9.67 28.48
CA ARG A 573 -8.74 10.74 27.47
C ARG A 573 -9.29 12.04 28.03
N ILE A 574 -8.55 13.13 27.86
CA ILE A 574 -8.92 14.48 28.28
C ILE A 574 -8.71 15.44 27.12
N SER A 575 -9.70 16.29 26.86
CA SER A 575 -9.60 17.35 25.86
C SER A 575 -9.48 18.71 26.56
N TYR A 576 -8.63 19.56 26.01
CA TYR A 576 -8.42 20.93 26.46
C TYR A 576 -8.65 21.91 25.32
N LYS A 577 -9.13 23.11 25.64
CA LYS A 577 -8.97 24.28 24.79
C LYS A 577 -7.56 24.83 24.99
N THR A 578 -6.94 25.32 23.92
CA THR A 578 -5.55 25.81 23.97
C THR A 578 -5.36 27.13 23.27
N GLU A 579 -4.68 28.07 23.94
CA GLU A 579 -4.16 29.30 23.34
C GLU A 579 -2.63 29.18 23.26
N ILE A 580 -2.07 29.26 22.04
CA ILE A 580 -0.64 29.01 21.79
C ILE A 580 0.05 30.33 21.41
N ASP A 581 0.99 30.74 22.26
CA ASP A 581 1.92 31.84 22.03
C ASP A 581 3.27 31.29 21.53
N THR A 582 3.57 31.53 20.26
CA THR A 582 4.81 31.10 19.61
C THR A 582 6.01 31.99 19.91
N THR A 583 5.78 33.24 20.32
CA THR A 583 6.85 34.20 20.61
C THR A 583 7.39 33.96 22.00
N ASN A 584 6.51 33.84 23.00
CA ASN A 584 6.89 33.60 24.39
C ASN A 584 7.03 32.12 24.74
N LYS A 585 6.81 31.22 23.76
CA LYS A 585 6.84 29.75 23.91
C LYS A 585 5.96 29.23 25.06
N LYS A 586 4.72 29.72 25.12
CA LYS A 586 3.71 29.38 26.14
C LYS A 586 2.45 28.80 25.53
N ILE A 587 1.82 27.88 26.25
CA ILE A 587 0.52 27.31 25.91
C ILE A 587 -0.37 27.40 27.14
N LYS A 588 -1.52 28.06 27.00
CA LYS A 588 -2.54 28.10 28.04
C LYS A 588 -3.56 27.01 27.77
N PHE A 589 -3.78 26.14 28.75
CA PHE A 589 -4.78 25.08 28.71
C PHE A 589 -5.98 25.48 29.56
N SER A 590 -7.19 25.27 29.02
CA SER A 590 -8.44 25.41 29.75
C SER A 590 -9.36 24.21 29.52
N PRO A 591 -10.24 23.86 30.48
CA PRO A 591 -11.16 22.74 30.33
C PRO A 591 -12.00 22.87 29.07
N TYR A 592 -12.08 21.80 28.28
CA TYR A 592 -12.90 21.82 27.06
C TYR A 592 -14.41 21.83 27.38
N ARG A 593 -14.82 21.12 28.45
CA ARG A 593 -16.17 21.10 29.03
C ARG A 593 -16.07 20.90 30.55
N GLY A 594 -16.92 21.57 31.34
CA GLY A 594 -17.03 21.38 32.80
C GLY A 594 -16.06 22.22 33.65
N LYS A 595 -15.99 21.91 34.96
CA LYS A 595 -15.06 22.52 35.93
C LYS A 595 -13.69 21.81 35.88
N GLY A 596 -12.62 22.57 35.83
CA GLY A 596 -11.23 22.11 35.92
C GLY A 596 -10.29 23.32 35.92
N ASP A 597 -9.05 23.12 36.35
CA ASP A 597 -8.12 24.22 36.53
C ASP A 597 -7.43 24.58 35.20
N ASN A 598 -7.29 25.90 34.99
CA ASN A 598 -6.48 26.42 33.92
C ASN A 598 -5.01 26.32 34.32
N PHE A 599 -4.15 25.90 33.40
CA PHE A 599 -2.71 25.89 33.64
C PHE A 599 -1.97 26.38 32.39
N THR A 600 -0.78 26.92 32.62
CA THR A 600 0.11 27.40 31.56
C THR A 600 1.35 26.53 31.49
N MET A 601 1.72 26.17 30.28
CA MET A 601 2.84 25.31 29.98
C MET A 601 3.86 26.07 29.14
N ASN A 602 5.10 26.11 29.62
CA ASN A 602 6.23 26.58 28.84
C ASN A 602 6.74 25.41 28.01
N TYR A 603 7.16 25.68 26.78
CA TYR A 603 7.72 24.65 25.91
C TYR A 603 9.08 25.05 25.32
N THR A 604 9.89 24.04 25.08
CA THR A 604 11.13 24.14 24.30
C THR A 604 11.02 23.23 23.09
N LYS A 605 11.16 23.84 21.91
CA LYS A 605 11.10 23.15 20.62
C LYS A 605 12.52 22.90 20.10
N SER A 606 12.83 21.65 19.81
CA SER A 606 13.91 21.23 18.91
C SER A 606 13.29 20.58 17.65
N GLU A 607 14.09 20.16 16.66
CA GLU A 607 13.55 19.58 15.41
C GLU A 607 12.63 18.36 15.68
N ASP A 608 13.00 17.50 16.63
CA ASP A 608 12.29 16.23 16.91
C ASP A 608 11.71 16.10 18.33
N LYS A 609 12.01 17.02 19.25
CA LYS A 609 11.49 17.01 20.62
C LYS A 609 10.71 18.27 20.96
N PHE A 610 9.65 18.08 21.73
CA PHE A 610 8.83 19.14 22.29
C PHE A 610 8.76 18.94 23.79
N ASP A 611 9.67 19.56 24.53
CA ASP A 611 9.73 19.36 25.97
C ASP A 611 8.89 20.42 26.66
N PHE A 612 8.17 20.02 27.69
CA PHE A 612 7.22 20.88 28.38
C PHE A 612 7.54 20.98 29.86
N LYS A 613 7.42 22.19 30.41
CA LYS A 613 7.47 22.45 31.85
C LYS A 613 6.25 23.24 32.28
N PHE A 614 5.54 22.75 33.29
CA PHE A 614 4.32 23.40 33.80
C PHE A 614 4.10 23.09 35.27
N ILE A 615 3.29 23.94 35.91
CA ILE A 615 2.82 23.72 37.27
C ILE A 615 1.35 23.31 37.18
N ASN A 616 0.99 22.19 37.80
CA ASN A 616 -0.39 21.72 37.88
C ASN A 616 -0.69 21.29 39.32
N ASN A 617 -1.72 21.85 39.95
CA ASN A 617 -2.10 21.55 41.33
C ASN A 617 -0.95 21.63 42.35
N LYS A 618 -0.06 22.63 42.22
CA LYS A 618 1.16 22.86 43.02
C LYS A 618 2.35 21.93 42.72
N ASP A 619 2.20 20.95 41.84
CA ASP A 619 3.30 20.10 41.40
C ASP A 619 4.02 20.71 40.20
N THR A 620 5.36 20.70 40.24
CA THR A 620 6.21 21.07 39.10
C THR A 620 6.41 19.84 38.22
N ILE A 621 5.91 19.89 36.99
CA ILE A 621 5.95 18.78 36.04
C ILE A 621 6.83 19.16 34.86
N SER A 622 7.83 18.33 34.57
CA SER A 622 8.64 18.39 33.36
C SER A 622 8.45 17.11 32.57
N VAL A 623 8.15 17.23 31.28
CA VAL A 623 7.95 16.08 30.39
C VAL A 623 8.80 16.21 29.13
N GLU A 624 9.42 15.10 28.76
CA GLU A 624 10.18 14.99 27.50
C GLU A 624 9.36 14.23 26.48
N THR A 625 9.36 14.69 25.23
CA THR A 625 8.53 14.06 24.19
C THR A 625 9.29 13.67 22.94
N ARG A 626 8.75 12.65 22.28
CA ARG A 626 9.07 12.23 20.93
C ARG A 626 7.90 12.55 20.01
N LYS A 627 8.15 13.25 18.90
CA LYS A 627 7.11 13.50 17.90
C LYS A 627 6.82 12.22 17.11
N LEU A 628 5.55 11.82 17.05
CA LEU A 628 5.08 10.69 16.25
C LEU A 628 4.87 11.12 14.80
N GLY A 629 5.40 10.31 13.87
CA GLY A 629 5.28 10.47 12.44
C GLY A 629 4.30 9.48 11.82
N LYS A 630 4.09 9.57 10.49
CA LYS A 630 3.27 8.60 9.75
C LYS A 630 3.76 7.16 9.94
N ASP A 631 5.07 6.99 10.08
CA ASP A 631 5.73 5.70 10.21
C ASP A 631 5.37 4.96 11.51
N ASP A 632 4.92 5.67 12.55
CA ASP A 632 4.47 5.07 13.81
C ASP A 632 3.04 4.47 13.72
N PHE A 633 2.36 4.60 12.57
CA PHE A 633 0.98 4.18 12.39
C PHE A 633 0.82 3.28 11.15
N LEU A 634 0.75 1.96 11.37
CA LEU A 634 0.63 0.94 10.32
C LEU A 634 -0.57 1.19 9.39
N LEU A 635 -1.67 1.66 9.95
CA LEU A 635 -2.92 1.89 9.24
C LEU A 635 -2.77 2.90 8.11
N ILE A 636 -1.85 3.86 8.23
CA ILE A 636 -1.66 4.95 7.25
C ILE A 636 -0.33 4.86 6.49
N ASN A 637 0.63 4.03 6.94
CA ASN A 637 1.95 3.91 6.31
C ASN A 637 2.07 2.75 5.31
N ARG A 638 1.12 1.80 5.29
CA ARG A 638 1.22 0.60 4.45
C ARG A 638 1.27 0.93 2.96
N GLY A 639 0.40 1.82 2.49
CA GLY A 639 0.21 2.09 1.07
C GLY A 639 -0.50 0.95 0.32
N PHE A 640 -0.67 1.12 -1.00
CA PHE A 640 -1.33 0.17 -1.90
C PHE A 640 -0.32 -0.77 -2.58
N HIS A 641 -0.66 -2.06 -2.70
CA HIS A 641 0.15 -3.04 -3.41
C HIS A 641 -0.66 -3.78 -4.48
N TRP A 642 -0.13 -3.78 -5.71
CA TRP A 642 -0.66 -4.64 -6.77
C TRP A 642 -0.34 -6.09 -6.47
N ILE A 643 0.94 -6.40 -6.30
CA ILE A 643 1.42 -7.74 -5.93
C ILE A 643 1.42 -7.86 -4.41
N SER A 644 0.79 -8.91 -3.90
CA SER A 644 0.80 -9.27 -2.48
C SER A 644 0.99 -10.76 -2.37
N GLU A 645 2.14 -11.17 -1.89
CA GLU A 645 2.53 -12.58 -1.83
C GLU A 645 2.02 -13.23 -0.57
N TYR A 646 1.61 -12.44 0.41
CA TYR A 646 0.83 -12.92 1.54
C TYR A 646 -0.19 -11.84 1.91
N PRO A 647 -1.39 -12.23 2.36
CA PRO A 647 -2.33 -11.29 2.95
C PRO A 647 -1.74 -10.64 4.18
N PHE A 648 -1.75 -9.30 4.20
CA PHE A 648 -1.28 -8.53 5.35
C PHE A 648 -2.46 -8.11 6.22
N ASN A 649 -3.11 -9.09 6.83
CA ASN A 649 -4.26 -8.92 7.74
C ASN A 649 -3.78 -8.71 9.18
N ARG A 650 -3.13 -7.57 9.45
CA ARG A 650 -2.60 -7.26 10.77
C ARG A 650 -3.56 -6.51 11.62
#